data_AF-A0A2Z3GSC7-F1
#
_entry.id   AF-A0A2Z3GSC7-F1
#
_cell.length_a   1.000
_cell.length_b   1.000
_cell.length_c   1.000
_cell.angle_alpha   90.00
_cell.angle_beta   90.00
_cell.angle_gamma   90.00
#
_symmetry.space_group_name_H-M   'P 1'
#
loop_
_entity.id
_entity.type
_entity.pdbx_description
1 polymer ?
#
loop_
_entity_poly.entity_id
_entity_poly.type
_entity_poly.pdbx_seq_one_letter_code
_entity_poly.pdbx_strand_id
1 'polypeptide(L)'
;MAIEFNCPHCQHAYRLKDELAGKTATCKTCRNKITIPQPVTVPAGPPRMSAEEAAEAEAKALAALADEQAQAESDPAEQVIPVECQHCNHKWTEPLARAGKNALCPECRHRIKIPEPTQDQLTDWRQQHTKRPSLAKPAFEKPADAMDMGDVQIVTGVSLKQAGADGIEYEPRSVKRMAVFGFVILALVGGSMYGVVSLFRSRGVAQEDKLMQKSLEEFGQTVGSLPANEAPAEVQLLGAVLSIAAGEHAVRHNDPKKLQEAIEHFAKARDAVRKAPPSPVRYAVAAELAAATLLLAGEEQQIRDQLRIRWTPESTIRPRLNERVYTVHEELRLTLALLQGAEFDFKNHLARRLARGLAQRGQAALAVDLIPLTLFAPFEQDEGRALIALELYRLDKGSPLVRKVMDELKGRGPALMQGTPTPSSAQTLFLALDGDKPRQFIQPPATDPVSDASRLAYAGKYLLDGQPDEALKLAQRRGTPEGQVRALVLCADWSADPAPALDAALGLIAANRSNKAFGYSVLRLTQIAAEKGRHDQAKELAKLIGDDGLQAWAQGSAAAFRSGASKERADDSWAELPAAEKMPKDLRAGHVWGRLWAARHNTRLSHNQGAEVKAVSAWPTAVGPFGRAGVALGLQDQ
;
A
#
# COMPACT_ATOMS: atom_id res chain seq x y z
N MET A 1 -11.94 -46.43 18.12
CA MET A 1 -11.63 -45.53 16.98
C MET A 1 -10.12 -45.29 16.97
N ALA A 2 -9.58 -44.61 15.95
CA ALA A 2 -8.16 -44.25 15.92
C ALA A 2 -8.01 -42.76 16.21
N ILE A 3 -7.10 -42.40 17.12
CA ILE A 3 -6.77 -41.03 17.45
C ILE A 3 -5.75 -40.55 16.42
N GLU A 4 -6.14 -39.55 15.65
CA GLU A 4 -5.29 -38.88 14.66
C GLU A 4 -4.80 -37.55 15.25
N PHE A 5 -3.50 -37.40 15.42
CA PHE A 5 -2.90 -36.16 15.91
C PHE A 5 -1.47 -35.98 15.39
N ASN A 6 -0.99 -34.73 15.37
CA ASN A 6 0.36 -34.41 14.94
C ASN A 6 1.30 -34.23 16.14
N CYS A 7 2.54 -34.70 16.03
CA CYS A 7 3.55 -34.44 17.06
C CYS A 7 3.76 -32.92 17.25
N PRO A 8 3.69 -32.40 18.49
CA PRO A 8 3.82 -30.95 18.74
C PRO A 8 5.21 -30.40 18.43
N HIS A 9 6.23 -31.24 18.32
CA HIS A 9 7.60 -30.81 18.06
C HIS A 9 8.01 -30.87 16.58
N CYS A 10 7.53 -31.86 15.83
CA CYS A 10 7.95 -32.07 14.44
C CYS A 10 6.80 -32.21 13.43
N GLN A 11 5.55 -32.09 13.89
CA GLN A 11 4.33 -32.17 13.07
C GLN A 11 4.12 -33.50 12.30
N HIS A 12 4.86 -34.55 12.65
CA HIS A 12 4.62 -35.87 12.06
C HIS A 12 3.24 -36.41 12.51
N ALA A 13 2.43 -36.85 11.55
CA ALA A 13 1.08 -37.36 11.79
C ALA A 13 1.12 -38.78 12.39
N TYR A 14 0.36 -38.99 13.46
CA TYR A 14 0.19 -40.27 14.13
C TYR A 14 -1.26 -40.72 14.06
N ARG A 15 -1.46 -42.02 13.79
CA ARG A 15 -2.75 -42.71 13.87
C ARG A 15 -2.61 -43.85 14.87
N LEU A 16 -3.05 -43.62 16.10
CA LEU A 16 -2.88 -44.55 17.23
C LEU A 16 -4.23 -45.08 17.69
N LYS A 17 -4.24 -46.24 18.35
CA LYS A 17 -5.45 -46.82 18.95
C LYS A 17 -5.88 -46.02 20.19
N ASP A 18 -7.19 -45.95 20.45
CA ASP A 18 -7.76 -45.24 21.62
C ASP A 18 -7.18 -45.69 22.97
N GLU A 19 -6.72 -46.94 23.10
CA GLU A 19 -6.09 -47.49 24.33
C GLU A 19 -4.78 -46.78 24.74
N LEU A 20 -4.23 -45.97 23.84
CA LEU A 20 -3.03 -45.18 24.07
C LEU A 20 -3.35 -43.72 24.44
N ALA A 21 -4.62 -43.33 24.49
CA ALA A 21 -5.06 -42.02 24.96
C ALA A 21 -4.51 -41.70 26.36
N GLY A 22 -3.90 -40.52 26.52
CA GLY A 22 -3.33 -40.06 27.78
C GLY A 22 -1.98 -40.66 28.17
N LYS A 23 -1.47 -41.66 27.42
CA LYS A 23 -0.14 -42.23 27.65
C LYS A 23 0.95 -41.40 26.96
N THR A 24 2.14 -41.41 27.54
CA THR A 24 3.33 -40.81 26.92
C THR A 24 3.98 -41.80 25.96
N ALA A 25 4.23 -41.38 24.72
CA ALA A 25 5.00 -42.13 23.72
C ALA A 25 6.19 -41.29 23.26
N THR A 26 7.20 -41.91 22.66
CA THR A 26 8.30 -41.18 22.01
C THR A 26 8.03 -41.04 20.52
N CYS A 27 8.16 -39.82 19.99
CA CYS A 27 7.98 -39.56 18.56
C CYS A 27 9.04 -40.31 17.74
N LYS A 28 8.61 -41.07 16.73
CA LYS A 28 9.47 -41.82 15.80
C LYS A 28 10.45 -40.93 15.03
N THR A 29 10.08 -39.69 14.74
CA THR A 29 10.88 -38.76 13.92
C THR A 29 11.85 -37.94 14.78
N CYS A 30 11.36 -37.24 15.80
CA CYS A 30 12.18 -36.32 16.60
C CYS A 30 12.62 -36.88 17.97
N ARG A 31 12.18 -38.08 18.35
CA ARG A 31 12.48 -38.77 19.63
C ARG A 31 12.04 -38.05 20.91
N ASN A 32 11.38 -36.89 20.82
CA ASN A 32 10.80 -36.22 21.98
C ASN A 32 9.60 -37.01 22.53
N LYS A 33 9.42 -36.96 23.87
CA LYS A 33 8.26 -37.55 24.53
C LYS A 33 7.03 -36.71 24.22
N ILE A 34 5.98 -37.35 23.72
CA ILE A 34 4.70 -36.76 23.37
C ILE A 34 3.61 -37.42 24.23
N THR A 35 2.68 -36.61 24.75
CA THR A 35 1.49 -37.12 25.42
C THR A 35 0.38 -37.25 24.39
N ILE A 36 -0.18 -38.45 24.25
CA ILE A 36 -1.26 -38.72 23.30
C ILE A 36 -2.53 -38.04 23.86
N PRO A 37 -3.19 -37.14 23.11
CA PRO A 37 -4.35 -36.42 23.61
C PRO A 37 -5.46 -37.39 24.01
N GLN A 38 -5.98 -37.23 25.23
CA GLN A 38 -7.17 -37.94 25.65
C GLN A 38 -8.37 -37.30 24.94
N PRO A 39 -9.24 -38.08 24.27
CA PRO A 39 -10.46 -37.53 23.72
C PRO A 39 -11.25 -36.94 24.88
N VAL A 40 -11.42 -35.62 24.87
CA VAL A 40 -12.20 -34.92 25.88
C VAL A 40 -13.62 -35.45 25.72
N THR A 41 -14.08 -36.26 26.66
CA THR A 41 -15.49 -36.62 26.77
C THR A 41 -16.20 -35.34 27.15
N VAL A 42 -16.68 -34.60 26.14
CA VAL A 42 -17.53 -33.44 26.37
C VAL A 42 -18.74 -33.96 27.15
N PRO A 43 -18.99 -33.49 28.39
CA PRO A 43 -20.20 -33.87 29.12
C PRO A 43 -21.38 -33.55 28.22
N ALA A 44 -22.30 -34.49 28.08
CA ALA A 44 -23.46 -34.38 27.20
C ALA A 44 -24.07 -32.98 27.35
N GLY A 45 -23.86 -32.15 26.34
CA GLY A 45 -24.50 -30.85 26.27
C GLY A 45 -26.02 -31.02 26.27
N PRO A 46 -26.78 -29.94 26.49
CA PRO A 46 -28.24 -30.00 26.44
C PRO A 46 -28.71 -30.75 25.19
N PRO A 47 -29.82 -31.51 25.29
CA PRO A 47 -30.26 -32.43 24.24
C PRO A 47 -30.20 -31.72 22.89
N ARG A 48 -29.42 -32.29 21.96
CA ARG A 48 -29.39 -31.81 20.58
C ARG A 48 -30.83 -31.87 20.08
N MET A 49 -31.32 -30.73 19.58
CA MET A 49 -32.60 -30.67 18.88
C MET A 49 -32.67 -31.82 17.89
N SER A 50 -33.78 -32.55 17.94
CA SER A 50 -34.05 -33.66 17.03
C SER A 50 -33.97 -33.17 15.58
N ALA A 51 -33.69 -34.08 14.65
CA ALA A 51 -33.62 -33.73 13.23
C ALA A 51 -34.94 -33.10 12.72
N GLU A 52 -36.08 -33.44 13.34
CA GLU A 52 -37.38 -32.82 13.09
C GLU A 52 -37.44 -31.37 13.57
N GLU A 53 -36.96 -31.07 14.78
CA GLU A 53 -36.92 -29.70 15.31
C GLU A 53 -35.93 -28.81 14.54
N ALA A 54 -34.83 -29.38 14.04
CA ALA A 54 -33.90 -28.67 13.15
C ALA A 54 -34.54 -28.38 11.78
N ALA A 55 -35.29 -29.33 11.22
CA ALA A 55 -36.02 -29.13 9.96
C ALA A 55 -37.16 -28.11 10.10
N GLU A 56 -37.88 -28.08 11.23
CA GLU A 56 -38.89 -27.05 11.50
C GLU A 56 -38.26 -25.66 11.73
N ALA A 57 -37.10 -25.60 12.37
CA ALA A 57 -36.37 -24.34 12.56
C ALA A 57 -35.85 -23.78 11.22
N GLU A 58 -35.33 -24.64 10.34
CA GLU A 58 -34.92 -24.24 8.99
C GLU A 58 -36.13 -23.87 8.12
N ALA A 59 -37.25 -24.60 8.21
CA ALA A 59 -38.48 -24.25 7.49
C ALA A 59 -39.07 -22.92 7.97
N LYS A 60 -39.02 -22.61 9.27
CA LYS A 60 -39.41 -21.30 9.82
C LYS A 60 -38.45 -20.19 9.40
N ALA A 61 -37.15 -20.45 9.34
CA ALA A 61 -36.18 -19.48 8.85
C ALA A 61 -36.36 -19.18 7.35
N LEU A 62 -36.67 -20.20 6.54
CA LEU A 62 -37.02 -20.05 5.13
C LEU A 62 -38.35 -19.33 4.93
N ALA A 63 -39.36 -19.60 5.76
CA ALA A 63 -40.64 -18.90 5.71
C ALA A 63 -40.49 -17.42 6.12
N ALA A 64 -39.64 -17.11 7.12
CA ALA A 64 -39.36 -15.73 7.51
C ALA A 64 -38.63 -14.92 6.43
N LEU A 65 -37.79 -15.58 5.62
CA LEU A 65 -37.12 -14.94 4.48
C LEU A 65 -38.02 -14.81 3.24
N ALA A 66 -39.06 -15.64 3.12
CA ALA A 66 -39.98 -15.61 1.97
C ALA A 66 -41.00 -14.45 2.05
N ASP A 67 -41.41 -14.05 3.26
CA ASP A 67 -42.36 -12.93 3.45
C ASP A 67 -41.69 -11.53 3.36
N GLU A 68 -40.36 -11.44 3.37
CA GLU A 68 -39.63 -10.15 3.31
C GLU A 68 -39.29 -9.68 1.87
N GLN A 69 -39.62 -10.48 0.84
CA GLN A 69 -39.44 -10.08 -0.58
C GLN A 69 -40.66 -9.39 -1.22
N ALA A 70 -41.73 -9.13 -0.46
CA ALA A 70 -42.96 -8.54 -1.01
C ALA A 70 -43.08 -7.00 -0.88
N GLN A 71 -42.04 -6.28 -0.44
CA GLN A 71 -42.04 -4.81 -0.42
C GLN A 71 -40.90 -4.21 -1.24
N ALA A 72 -41.14 -4.19 -2.56
CA ALA A 72 -40.91 -3.07 -3.47
C ALA A 72 -39.59 -2.27 -3.35
N GLU A 73 -38.54 -2.78 -4.00
CA GLU A 73 -37.53 -1.94 -4.66
C GLU A 73 -37.71 -2.10 -6.17
N SER A 74 -38.22 -1.04 -6.81
CA SER A 74 -38.28 -0.93 -8.27
C SER A 74 -36.88 -0.61 -8.80
N ASP A 75 -36.09 -1.65 -9.04
CA ASP A 75 -34.93 -1.56 -9.91
C ASP A 75 -35.36 -1.11 -11.31
N PRO A 76 -34.54 -0.33 -12.04
CA PRO A 76 -34.86 0.12 -13.39
C PRO A 76 -35.07 -1.12 -14.26
N ALA A 77 -36.33 -1.37 -14.61
CA ALA A 77 -36.80 -2.55 -15.34
C ALA A 77 -35.80 -2.97 -16.42
N GLU A 78 -35.15 -4.12 -16.21
CA GLU A 78 -34.33 -4.77 -17.23
C GLU A 78 -35.23 -4.96 -18.45
N GLN A 79 -34.96 -4.20 -19.52
CA GLN A 79 -35.81 -4.18 -20.70
C GLN A 79 -35.74 -5.56 -21.37
N VAL A 80 -36.80 -6.33 -21.22
CA VAL A 80 -36.97 -7.65 -21.85
C VAL A 80 -37.56 -7.47 -23.26
N ILE A 81 -36.96 -8.13 -24.25
CA ILE A 81 -37.43 -8.15 -25.63
C ILE A 81 -38.32 -9.40 -25.80
N PRO A 82 -39.60 -9.26 -26.19
CA PRO A 82 -40.40 -10.42 -26.58
C PRO A 82 -39.92 -10.97 -27.93
N VAL A 83 -39.58 -12.26 -27.96
CA VAL A 83 -39.11 -13.00 -29.14
C VAL A 83 -40.15 -14.05 -29.50
N GLU A 84 -40.54 -14.10 -30.77
CA GLU A 84 -41.46 -15.10 -31.31
C GLU A 84 -40.71 -16.02 -32.27
N CYS A 85 -40.81 -17.34 -32.05
CA CYS A 85 -40.18 -18.32 -32.93
C CYS A 85 -40.90 -18.39 -34.28
N GLN A 86 -40.22 -18.04 -35.38
CA GLN A 86 -40.79 -18.16 -36.74
C GLN A 86 -41.11 -19.61 -37.17
N HIS A 87 -40.62 -20.63 -36.45
CA HIS A 87 -40.81 -22.03 -36.80
C HIS A 87 -41.97 -22.70 -36.04
N CYS A 88 -42.11 -22.45 -34.74
CA CYS A 88 -43.15 -23.05 -33.89
C CYS A 88 -44.07 -22.03 -33.19
N ASN A 89 -43.92 -20.74 -33.45
CA ASN A 89 -44.69 -19.62 -32.88
C ASN A 89 -44.68 -19.53 -31.34
N HIS A 90 -43.71 -20.17 -30.68
CA HIS A 90 -43.50 -20.02 -29.25
C HIS A 90 -42.96 -18.62 -28.93
N LYS A 91 -43.56 -17.95 -27.94
CA LYS A 91 -43.20 -16.60 -27.50
C LYS A 91 -42.46 -16.68 -26.16
N TRP A 92 -41.25 -16.15 -26.09
CA TRP A 92 -40.47 -16.06 -24.86
C TRP A 92 -39.77 -14.69 -24.77
N THR A 93 -39.15 -14.40 -23.63
CA THR A 93 -38.48 -13.12 -23.38
C THR A 93 -36.97 -13.32 -23.22
N GLU A 94 -36.18 -12.42 -23.82
CA GLU A 94 -34.71 -12.40 -23.69
C GLU A 94 -34.24 -11.00 -23.25
N PRO A 95 -33.12 -10.90 -22.51
CA PRO A 95 -32.59 -9.62 -22.06
C PRO A 95 -32.03 -8.78 -23.22
N LEU A 96 -32.13 -7.45 -23.14
CA LEU A 96 -31.64 -6.48 -24.13
C LEU A 96 -30.18 -6.74 -24.59
N ALA A 97 -29.31 -7.24 -23.70
CA ALA A 97 -27.91 -7.57 -23.99
C ALA A 97 -27.73 -8.68 -25.07
N ARG A 98 -28.83 -9.37 -25.42
CA ARG A 98 -28.91 -10.39 -26.46
C ARG A 98 -29.59 -9.92 -27.75
N ALA A 99 -30.04 -8.66 -27.82
CA ALA A 99 -30.49 -8.05 -29.07
C ALA A 99 -29.46 -8.28 -30.20
N GLY A 100 -29.93 -8.72 -31.38
CA GLY A 100 -29.09 -8.97 -32.54
C GLY A 100 -28.30 -10.28 -32.53
N LYS A 101 -28.22 -10.98 -31.38
CA LYS A 101 -27.57 -12.29 -31.27
C LYS A 101 -28.56 -13.41 -31.60
N ASN A 102 -28.02 -14.56 -32.00
CA ASN A 102 -28.82 -15.77 -32.23
C ASN A 102 -29.11 -16.46 -30.89
N ALA A 103 -30.38 -16.73 -30.62
CA ALA A 103 -30.83 -17.58 -29.51
C ALA A 103 -31.47 -18.86 -30.06
N LEU A 104 -31.43 -19.93 -29.27
CA LEU A 104 -32.11 -21.18 -29.56
C LEU A 104 -33.51 -21.12 -28.95
N CYS A 105 -34.55 -21.39 -29.74
CA CYS A 105 -35.91 -21.52 -29.21
C CYS A 105 -35.95 -22.64 -28.14
N PRO A 106 -36.53 -22.40 -26.95
CA PRO A 106 -36.58 -23.42 -25.88
C PRO A 106 -37.40 -24.66 -26.26
N GLU A 107 -38.42 -24.50 -27.10
CA GLU A 107 -39.29 -25.59 -27.57
C GLU A 107 -38.65 -26.38 -28.72
N CYS A 108 -38.40 -25.73 -29.87
CA CYS A 108 -38.01 -26.43 -31.10
C CYS A 108 -36.50 -26.42 -31.38
N ARG A 109 -35.69 -25.73 -30.55
CA ARG A 109 -34.23 -25.55 -30.72
C ARG A 109 -33.79 -24.93 -32.05
N HIS A 110 -34.70 -24.34 -32.82
CA HIS A 110 -34.34 -23.59 -34.03
C HIS A 110 -33.60 -22.30 -33.64
N ARG A 111 -32.54 -21.96 -34.38
CA ARG A 111 -31.78 -20.70 -34.15
C ARG A 111 -32.53 -19.53 -34.75
N ILE A 112 -32.81 -18.53 -33.93
CA ILE A 112 -33.56 -17.34 -34.33
C ILE A 112 -32.77 -16.12 -33.89
N LYS A 113 -32.69 -15.11 -34.76
CA LYS A 113 -32.03 -13.84 -34.45
C LYS A 113 -32.99 -12.98 -33.64
N ILE A 114 -32.57 -12.59 -32.44
CA ILE A 114 -33.37 -11.71 -31.58
C ILE A 114 -33.45 -10.34 -32.28
N PRO A 115 -34.66 -9.78 -32.51
CA PRO A 115 -34.79 -8.49 -33.16
C PRO A 115 -34.09 -7.41 -32.33
N GLU A 116 -33.27 -6.59 -32.98
CA GLU A 116 -32.69 -5.41 -32.34
C GLU A 116 -33.81 -4.38 -32.19
N PRO A 117 -34.12 -3.91 -30.97
CA PRO A 117 -35.08 -2.84 -30.81
C PRO A 117 -34.50 -1.64 -31.56
N THR A 118 -35.16 -1.25 -32.64
CA THR A 118 -34.91 0.03 -33.29
C THR A 118 -35.12 1.08 -32.21
N GLN A 119 -34.02 1.65 -31.73
CA GLN A 119 -34.08 2.78 -30.82
C GLN A 119 -34.71 3.93 -31.61
N ASP A 120 -36.03 4.10 -31.48
CA ASP A 120 -36.72 5.35 -31.77
C ASP A 120 -36.27 6.38 -30.73
N GLN A 121 -34.96 6.66 -30.67
CA GLN A 121 -34.49 7.88 -30.06
C GLN A 121 -35.05 9.00 -30.92
N LEU A 122 -35.93 9.81 -30.32
CA LEU A 122 -36.36 11.10 -30.84
C LEU A 122 -35.13 11.78 -31.45
N THR A 123 -35.07 11.81 -32.77
CA THR A 123 -33.94 12.41 -33.48
C THR A 123 -33.97 13.89 -33.14
N ASP A 124 -33.06 14.31 -32.26
CA ASP A 124 -32.86 15.72 -31.93
C ASP A 124 -32.33 16.42 -33.19
N TRP A 125 -33.25 16.97 -33.98
CA TRP A 125 -33.02 17.66 -35.24
C TRP A 125 -32.06 18.86 -35.08
N ARG A 126 -31.71 19.25 -33.86
CA ARG A 126 -30.74 20.32 -33.57
C ARG A 126 -29.28 19.88 -33.61
N GLN A 127 -28.98 18.58 -33.54
CA GLN A 127 -27.59 18.10 -33.51
C GLN A 127 -27.08 17.55 -34.85
N GLN A 128 -27.91 17.54 -35.90
CA GLN A 128 -27.47 17.29 -37.28
C GLN A 128 -26.89 18.56 -37.95
N HIS A 129 -25.86 19.14 -37.36
CA HIS A 129 -24.91 19.99 -38.08
C HIS A 129 -23.63 19.16 -38.21
N THR A 130 -23.39 18.45 -39.32
CA THR A 130 -22.34 18.89 -40.29
C THR A 130 -22.27 18.02 -41.56
N LYS A 131 -23.29 17.25 -41.93
CA LYS A 131 -23.38 16.66 -43.28
C LYS A 131 -24.48 17.32 -44.08
N ARG A 132 -24.12 18.44 -44.72
CA ARG A 132 -24.98 19.17 -45.66
C ARG A 132 -25.39 18.24 -46.82
N PRO A 133 -26.68 18.16 -47.18
CA PRO A 133 -27.11 17.41 -48.35
C PRO A 133 -26.59 18.07 -49.64
N SER A 134 -26.21 17.25 -50.62
CA SER A 134 -25.54 17.61 -51.88
C SER A 134 -26.36 18.45 -52.87
N LEU A 135 -27.51 18.98 -52.44
CA LEU A 135 -28.42 19.81 -53.26
C LEU A 135 -28.51 21.27 -52.80
N ALA A 136 -27.84 21.67 -51.71
CA ALA A 136 -27.68 23.08 -51.36
C ALA A 136 -26.58 23.73 -52.24
N LYS A 137 -26.86 23.89 -53.54
CA LYS A 137 -26.14 24.83 -54.41
C LYS A 137 -26.41 26.24 -53.90
N PRO A 138 -25.39 27.08 -53.65
CA PRO A 138 -25.58 28.51 -53.43
C PRO A 138 -25.87 29.15 -54.80
N ALA A 139 -27.13 29.12 -55.21
CA ALA A 139 -27.63 29.86 -56.36
C ALA A 139 -28.82 30.70 -55.87
N PHE A 140 -28.52 31.67 -55.00
CA PHE A 140 -29.37 32.84 -54.87
C PHE A 140 -28.64 33.95 -55.61
N GLU A 141 -29.07 34.20 -56.85
CA GLU A 141 -28.73 35.43 -57.56
C GLU A 141 -29.20 36.60 -56.69
N LYS A 142 -28.24 37.32 -56.11
CA LYS A 142 -28.52 38.62 -55.47
C LYS A 142 -29.20 39.50 -56.52
N PRO A 143 -30.39 40.06 -56.26
CA PRO A 143 -30.96 41.10 -57.10
C PRO A 143 -29.94 42.23 -57.25
N ALA A 144 -29.76 42.75 -58.46
CA ALA A 144 -28.70 43.73 -58.78
C ALA A 144 -28.73 45.02 -57.90
N ASP A 145 -29.84 45.27 -57.19
CA ASP A 145 -30.04 46.46 -56.35
C ASP A 145 -30.23 46.15 -54.85
N ALA A 146 -30.03 44.90 -54.40
CA ALA A 146 -30.16 44.54 -52.99
C ALA A 146 -28.80 44.62 -52.27
N MET A 147 -28.53 45.74 -51.60
CA MET A 147 -27.39 45.90 -50.70
C MET A 147 -27.49 44.93 -49.51
N ASP A 148 -26.61 43.93 -49.50
CA ASP A 148 -26.46 42.96 -48.43
C ASP A 148 -25.72 43.60 -47.25
N MET A 149 -26.17 43.37 -46.00
CA MET A 149 -25.53 43.96 -44.82
C MET A 149 -24.08 43.49 -44.61
N GLY A 150 -23.66 42.42 -45.30
CA GLY A 150 -22.27 41.96 -45.34
C GLY A 150 -21.33 42.77 -46.26
N ASP A 151 -21.88 43.55 -47.21
CA ASP A 151 -21.12 44.37 -48.17
C ASP A 151 -21.07 45.86 -47.76
N VAL A 152 -21.61 46.22 -46.59
CA VAL A 152 -21.42 47.55 -46.00
C VAL A 152 -19.96 47.65 -45.57
N GLN A 153 -19.12 48.12 -46.49
CA GLN A 153 -17.78 48.61 -46.20
C GLN A 153 -17.92 49.56 -45.00
N ILE A 154 -17.40 49.13 -43.85
CA ILE A 154 -17.32 49.95 -42.65
C ILE A 154 -16.65 51.25 -43.09
N VAL A 155 -17.43 52.33 -43.14
CA VAL A 155 -16.96 53.66 -43.55
C VAL A 155 -15.82 53.99 -42.61
N THR A 156 -14.59 53.94 -43.13
CA THR A 156 -13.41 54.16 -42.30
C THR A 156 -13.47 55.59 -41.77
N GLY A 157 -13.00 55.82 -40.54
CA GLY A 157 -13.10 57.15 -39.91
C GLY A 157 -12.46 58.29 -40.73
N VAL A 158 -11.69 57.96 -41.77
CA VAL A 158 -11.11 58.89 -42.74
C VAL A 158 -12.16 59.44 -43.72
N SER A 159 -13.08 58.61 -44.24
CA SER A 159 -14.14 59.06 -45.16
C SER A 159 -15.21 59.88 -44.44
N LEU A 160 -15.49 59.60 -43.17
CA LEU A 160 -16.35 60.44 -42.32
C LEU A 160 -15.73 61.80 -42.00
N LYS A 161 -14.40 61.87 -41.80
CA LYS A 161 -13.68 63.14 -41.64
C LYS A 161 -13.63 63.95 -42.94
N GLN A 162 -13.47 63.30 -44.10
CA GLN A 162 -13.50 63.99 -45.39
C GLN A 162 -14.88 64.49 -45.80
N ALA A 163 -15.96 63.88 -45.28
CA ALA A 163 -17.34 64.32 -45.53
C ALA A 163 -17.81 65.49 -44.63
N GLY A 164 -16.97 66.02 -43.74
CA GLY A 164 -17.34 67.13 -42.84
C GLY A 164 -18.41 66.77 -41.79
N ALA A 165 -18.61 65.47 -41.54
CA ALA A 165 -19.54 64.95 -40.54
C ALA A 165 -18.82 64.68 -39.19
N ASP A 166 -17.81 65.49 -38.87
CA ASP A 166 -16.95 65.38 -37.69
C ASP A 166 -17.37 66.28 -36.52
N GLY A 167 -18.49 66.99 -36.64
CA GLY A 167 -19.08 67.84 -35.60
C GLY A 167 -19.76 67.10 -34.44
N ILE A 168 -19.45 65.82 -34.20
CA ILE A 168 -19.91 65.10 -33.02
C ILE A 168 -18.88 65.33 -31.92
N GLU A 169 -19.13 66.31 -31.05
CA GLU A 169 -18.44 66.42 -29.76
C GLU A 169 -18.65 65.11 -29.00
N TYR A 170 -17.65 64.23 -29.04
CA TYR A 170 -17.65 63.03 -28.23
C TYR A 170 -17.59 63.44 -26.77
N GLU A 171 -18.72 63.32 -26.06
CA GLU A 171 -18.73 63.44 -24.61
C GLU A 171 -17.60 62.59 -24.04
N PRO A 172 -16.74 63.16 -23.16
CA PRO A 172 -15.61 62.43 -22.60
C PRO A 172 -16.13 61.15 -21.97
N ARG A 173 -15.67 60.00 -22.50
CA ARG A 173 -16.07 58.68 -22.02
C ARG A 173 -15.91 58.66 -20.51
N SER A 174 -17.01 58.39 -19.80
CA SER A 174 -16.98 58.38 -18.34
C SER A 174 -15.86 57.47 -17.85
N VAL A 175 -15.10 57.93 -16.84
CA VAL A 175 -13.96 57.20 -16.27
C VAL A 175 -14.37 55.76 -15.89
N LYS A 176 -15.63 55.56 -15.50
CA LYS A 176 -16.23 54.23 -15.25
C LYS A 176 -16.14 53.31 -16.47
N ARG A 177 -16.48 53.76 -17.68
CA ARG A 177 -16.35 52.93 -18.89
C ARG A 177 -14.90 52.60 -19.20
N MET A 178 -13.97 53.56 -19.06
CA MET A 178 -12.54 53.27 -19.27
C MET A 178 -12.02 52.24 -18.26
N ALA A 179 -12.40 52.36 -16.99
CA ALA A 179 -12.06 51.38 -15.97
C ALA A 179 -12.63 49.98 -16.27
N VAL A 180 -13.89 49.90 -16.71
CA VAL A 180 -14.51 48.62 -17.11
C VAL A 180 -13.79 47.99 -18.30
N PHE A 181 -13.48 48.77 -19.36
CA PHE A 181 -12.70 48.24 -20.49
C PHE A 181 -11.31 47.78 -20.06
N GLY A 182 -10.63 48.53 -19.18
CA GLY A 182 -9.36 48.12 -18.59
C GLY A 182 -9.47 46.79 -17.84
N PHE A 183 -10.51 46.62 -17.02
CA PHE A 183 -10.78 45.37 -16.29
C PHE A 183 -11.09 44.19 -17.22
N VAL A 184 -11.86 44.40 -18.30
CA VAL A 184 -12.17 43.34 -19.27
C VAL A 184 -10.89 42.88 -19.99
N ILE A 185 -10.03 43.81 -20.41
CA ILE A 185 -8.75 43.46 -21.04
C ILE A 185 -7.87 42.69 -20.05
N LEU A 186 -7.76 43.16 -18.80
CA LEU A 186 -7.02 42.46 -17.74
C LEU A 186 -7.59 41.06 -17.47
N ALA A 187 -8.91 40.90 -17.44
CA ALA A 187 -9.56 39.61 -17.25
C ALA A 187 -9.32 38.65 -18.43
N LEU A 188 -9.34 39.15 -19.68
CA LEU A 188 -9.05 38.34 -20.86
C LEU A 188 -7.59 37.89 -20.92
N VAL A 189 -6.67 38.80 -20.60
CA VAL A 189 -5.23 38.52 -20.54
C VAL A 189 -4.94 37.54 -19.40
N GLY A 190 -5.48 37.81 -18.20
CA GLY A 190 -5.36 36.92 -17.04
C GLY A 190 -5.99 35.54 -17.28
N GLY A 191 -7.17 35.49 -17.88
CA GLY A 191 -7.85 34.24 -18.24
C GLY A 191 -7.10 33.43 -19.29
N SER A 192 -6.49 34.10 -20.27
CA SER A 192 -5.68 33.47 -21.32
C SER A 192 -4.36 32.93 -20.75
N MET A 193 -3.68 33.69 -19.89
CA MET A 193 -2.49 33.22 -19.17
C MET A 193 -2.83 32.02 -18.26
N TYR A 194 -3.93 32.10 -17.51
CA TYR A 194 -4.41 30.99 -16.69
C TYR A 194 -4.74 29.75 -17.52
N GLY A 195 -5.44 29.90 -18.65
CA GLY A 195 -5.77 28.81 -19.57
C GLY A 195 -4.53 28.12 -20.13
N VAL A 196 -3.52 28.88 -20.54
CA VAL A 196 -2.25 28.33 -21.03
C VAL A 196 -1.51 27.58 -19.91
N VAL A 197 -1.40 28.16 -18.72
CA VAL A 197 -0.77 27.49 -17.56
C VAL A 197 -1.53 26.21 -17.17
N SER A 198 -2.85 26.23 -17.18
CA SER A 198 -3.69 25.06 -16.90
C SER A 198 -3.51 23.95 -17.94
N LEU A 199 -3.37 24.29 -19.23
CA LEU A 199 -3.10 23.32 -20.29
C LEU A 199 -1.69 22.73 -20.19
N PHE A 200 -0.69 23.50 -19.78
CA PHE A 200 0.65 22.96 -19.55
C PHE A 200 0.68 22.03 -18.32
N ARG A 201 -0.01 22.39 -17.23
CA ARG A 201 -0.14 21.53 -16.05
C ARG A 201 -0.89 20.24 -16.34
N SER A 202 -2.02 20.30 -17.05
CA SER A 202 -2.78 19.08 -17.39
C SER A 202 -2.00 18.14 -18.31
N ARG A 203 -1.18 18.69 -19.22
CA ARG A 203 -0.29 17.89 -20.07
C ARG A 203 0.83 17.22 -19.28
N GLY A 204 1.37 17.88 -18.25
CA GLY A 204 2.36 17.28 -17.34
C GLY A 204 1.79 16.08 -16.60
N VAL A 205 0.64 16.26 -15.93
CA VAL A 205 -0.07 15.18 -15.21
C VAL A 205 -0.41 14.01 -16.14
N ALA A 206 -0.93 14.30 -17.35
CA ALA A 206 -1.24 13.27 -18.32
C ALA A 206 0.00 12.49 -18.81
N GLN A 207 1.18 13.11 -18.81
CA GLN A 207 2.44 12.45 -19.17
C GLN A 207 2.93 11.52 -18.06
N GLU A 208 2.80 11.92 -16.79
CA GLU A 208 3.10 11.09 -15.61
C GLU A 208 2.22 9.82 -15.59
N ASP A 209 0.91 10.00 -15.71
CA ASP A 209 -0.07 8.91 -15.82
C ASP A 209 0.26 7.95 -16.98
N LYS A 210 0.60 8.50 -18.15
CA LYS A 210 0.99 7.70 -19.31
C LYS A 210 2.26 6.89 -19.05
N LEU A 211 3.23 7.42 -18.31
CA LEU A 211 4.43 6.66 -17.94
C LEU A 211 4.10 5.51 -16.98
N MET A 212 3.26 5.76 -15.97
CA MET A 212 2.85 4.72 -15.02
C MET A 212 2.03 3.62 -15.70
N GLN A 213 1.07 4.00 -16.56
CA GLN A 213 0.28 3.05 -17.33
C GLN A 213 1.17 2.21 -18.27
N LYS A 214 2.08 2.85 -19.00
CA LYS A 214 3.01 2.16 -19.89
C LYS A 214 3.93 1.21 -19.13
N SER A 215 4.33 1.57 -17.90
CA SER A 215 5.07 0.67 -17.02
C SER A 215 4.26 -0.58 -16.67
N LEU A 216 3.00 -0.44 -16.27
CA LEU A 216 2.11 -1.57 -15.95
C LEU A 216 1.88 -2.48 -17.17
N GLU A 217 1.64 -1.88 -18.34
CA GLU A 217 1.45 -2.60 -19.60
C GLU A 217 2.70 -3.38 -20.02
N GLU A 218 3.87 -2.73 -20.00
CA GLU A 218 5.14 -3.38 -20.34
C GLU A 218 5.46 -4.48 -19.34
N PHE A 219 5.24 -4.27 -18.04
CA PHE A 219 5.41 -5.34 -17.06
C PHE A 219 4.53 -6.55 -17.40
N GLY A 220 3.24 -6.33 -17.68
CA GLY A 220 2.33 -7.40 -18.11
C GLY A 220 2.81 -8.16 -19.35
N GLN A 221 3.41 -7.47 -20.32
CA GLN A 221 4.02 -8.10 -21.50
C GLN A 221 5.29 -8.89 -21.15
N THR A 222 6.15 -8.35 -20.26
CA THR A 222 7.38 -9.03 -19.83
C THR A 222 7.14 -10.24 -18.94
N VAL A 223 6.05 -10.26 -18.17
CA VAL A 223 5.71 -11.40 -17.31
C VAL A 223 5.56 -12.69 -18.12
N GLY A 224 5.02 -12.62 -19.34
CA GLY A 224 4.94 -13.77 -20.24
C GLY A 224 6.28 -14.30 -20.74
N SER A 225 7.35 -13.49 -20.66
CA SER A 225 8.71 -13.90 -21.03
C SER A 225 9.54 -14.47 -19.88
N LEU A 226 9.08 -14.30 -18.64
CA LEU A 226 9.73 -14.89 -17.47
C LEU A 226 9.38 -16.39 -17.39
N PRO A 227 10.32 -17.26 -16.98
CA PRO A 227 10.10 -18.70 -16.96
C PRO A 227 8.97 -19.07 -15.98
N ALA A 228 7.78 -19.36 -16.51
CA ALA A 228 6.57 -19.66 -15.74
C ALA A 228 6.73 -20.81 -14.75
N ASN A 229 7.62 -21.76 -15.05
CA ASN A 229 7.83 -22.98 -14.27
C ASN A 229 8.87 -22.85 -13.14
N GLU A 230 9.69 -21.78 -13.12
CA GLU A 230 10.83 -21.69 -12.18
C GLU A 230 10.71 -20.56 -11.14
N ALA A 231 9.93 -19.51 -11.37
CA ALA A 231 9.83 -18.40 -10.40
C ALA A 231 8.44 -17.72 -10.28
N PRO A 232 7.32 -18.46 -10.18
CA PRO A 232 6.00 -17.84 -10.02
C PRO A 232 5.92 -16.95 -8.77
N ALA A 233 6.63 -17.31 -7.70
CA ALA A 233 6.72 -16.54 -6.46
C ALA A 233 7.32 -15.14 -6.68
N GLU A 234 8.44 -15.07 -7.40
CA GLU A 234 9.19 -13.83 -7.61
C GLU A 234 8.41 -12.88 -8.52
N VAL A 235 7.77 -13.41 -9.56
CA VAL A 235 6.90 -12.62 -10.45
C VAL A 235 5.78 -11.93 -9.67
N GLN A 236 5.18 -12.60 -8.68
CA GLN A 236 4.18 -11.97 -7.82
C GLN A 236 4.78 -10.83 -6.98
N LEU A 237 5.97 -11.00 -6.42
CA LEU A 237 6.63 -9.95 -5.63
C LEU A 237 7.04 -8.74 -6.49
N LEU A 238 7.53 -8.98 -7.71
CA LEU A 238 7.79 -7.94 -8.70
C LEU A 238 6.51 -7.15 -9.05
N GLY A 239 5.41 -7.86 -9.31
CA GLY A 239 4.11 -7.23 -9.56
C GLY A 239 3.57 -6.46 -8.36
N ALA A 240 3.82 -6.94 -7.14
CA ALA A 240 3.46 -6.24 -5.91
C ALA A 240 4.24 -4.93 -5.76
N VAL A 241 5.56 -4.93 -5.99
CA VAL A 241 6.39 -3.71 -5.95
C VAL A 241 5.87 -2.67 -6.94
N LEU A 242 5.57 -3.07 -8.18
CA LEU A 242 5.07 -2.14 -9.18
C LEU A 242 3.66 -1.61 -8.81
N SER A 243 2.81 -2.46 -8.24
CA SER A 243 1.48 -2.06 -7.77
C SER A 243 1.54 -1.11 -6.56
N ILE A 244 2.50 -1.28 -5.65
CA ILE A 244 2.77 -0.31 -4.57
C ILE A 244 3.13 1.06 -5.18
N ALA A 245 4.03 1.09 -6.15
CA ALA A 245 4.43 2.33 -6.82
C ALA A 245 3.27 3.00 -7.58
N ALA A 246 2.44 2.23 -8.27
CA ALA A 246 1.24 2.73 -8.93
C ALA A 246 0.22 3.29 -7.93
N GLY A 247 0.03 2.62 -6.78
CA GLY A 247 -0.84 3.10 -5.70
C GLY A 247 -0.33 4.41 -5.08
N GLU A 248 0.98 4.51 -4.83
CA GLU A 248 1.62 5.74 -4.35
C GLU A 248 1.47 6.89 -5.36
N HIS A 249 1.66 6.62 -6.64
CA HIS A 249 1.51 7.59 -7.71
C HIS A 249 0.07 8.10 -7.81
N ALA A 250 -0.91 7.20 -7.76
CA ALA A 250 -2.32 7.54 -7.86
C ALA A 250 -2.78 8.39 -6.64
N VAL A 251 -2.44 8.00 -5.41
CA VAL A 251 -2.90 8.75 -4.21
C VAL A 251 -2.36 10.18 -4.17
N ARG A 252 -1.19 10.45 -4.76
CA ARG A 252 -0.56 11.79 -4.80
C ARG A 252 -1.26 12.80 -5.70
N HIS A 253 -2.11 12.35 -6.64
CA HIS A 253 -2.81 13.24 -7.56
C HIS A 253 -3.87 14.12 -6.89
N ASN A 254 -4.34 13.76 -5.69
CA ASN A 254 -5.43 14.47 -5.01
C ASN A 254 -6.68 14.59 -5.89
N ASP A 255 -7.06 13.50 -6.56
CA ASP A 255 -8.28 13.38 -7.36
C ASP A 255 -9.09 12.18 -6.84
N PRO A 256 -10.43 12.29 -6.66
CA PRO A 256 -11.27 11.19 -6.17
C PRO A 256 -11.19 9.90 -7.01
N LYS A 257 -11.09 10.03 -8.34
CA LYS A 257 -10.93 8.85 -9.23
C LYS A 257 -9.58 8.19 -9.00
N LYS A 258 -8.53 8.99 -8.83
CA LYS A 258 -7.19 8.50 -8.53
C LYS A 258 -7.08 7.88 -7.14
N LEU A 259 -7.88 8.33 -6.17
CA LEU A 259 -7.98 7.64 -4.88
C LEU A 259 -8.51 6.20 -5.04
N GLN A 260 -9.55 6.01 -5.85
CA GLN A 260 -10.08 4.67 -6.13
C GLN A 260 -9.05 3.80 -6.85
N GLU A 261 -8.36 4.33 -7.86
CA GLU A 261 -7.24 3.65 -8.52
C GLU A 261 -6.15 3.25 -7.50
N ALA A 262 -5.81 4.14 -6.55
CA ALA A 262 -4.81 3.85 -5.53
C ALA A 262 -5.21 2.68 -4.62
N ILE A 263 -6.48 2.65 -4.16
CA ILE A 263 -7.02 1.56 -3.34
C ILE A 263 -6.97 0.24 -4.12
N GLU A 264 -7.36 0.25 -5.39
CA GLU A 264 -7.29 -0.93 -6.26
C GLU A 264 -5.85 -1.43 -6.45
N HIS A 265 -4.89 -0.51 -6.64
CA HIS A 265 -3.49 -0.87 -6.79
C HIS A 265 -2.89 -1.45 -5.49
N PHE A 266 -3.22 -0.90 -4.32
CA PHE A 266 -2.79 -1.49 -3.05
C PHE A 266 -3.46 -2.84 -2.78
N ALA A 267 -4.72 -3.03 -3.19
CA ALA A 267 -5.37 -4.34 -3.14
C ALA A 267 -4.69 -5.36 -4.06
N LYS A 268 -4.37 -4.98 -5.30
CA LYS A 268 -3.59 -5.82 -6.24
C LYS A 268 -2.22 -6.19 -5.67
N ALA A 269 -1.52 -5.24 -5.04
CA ALA A 269 -0.25 -5.51 -4.36
C ALA A 269 -0.42 -6.53 -3.22
N ARG A 270 -1.45 -6.36 -2.38
CA ARG A 270 -1.77 -7.27 -1.28
C ARG A 270 -2.06 -8.69 -1.78
N ASP A 271 -2.83 -8.82 -2.85
CA ASP A 271 -3.17 -10.11 -3.45
C ASP A 271 -1.95 -10.80 -4.06
N ALA A 272 -1.05 -10.04 -4.71
CA ALA A 272 0.21 -10.56 -5.22
C ALA A 272 1.12 -11.06 -4.09
N VAL A 273 1.27 -10.28 -3.00
CA VAL A 273 2.01 -10.71 -1.80
C VAL A 273 1.36 -11.94 -1.15
N ARG A 274 0.02 -12.03 -1.14
CA ARG A 274 -0.69 -13.22 -0.61
C ARG A 274 -0.42 -14.47 -1.43
N LYS A 275 -0.34 -14.36 -2.76
CA LYS A 275 -0.05 -15.47 -3.68
C LYS A 275 1.41 -15.93 -3.61
N ALA A 276 2.34 -15.05 -3.23
CA ALA A 276 3.73 -15.43 -3.01
C ALA A 276 3.86 -16.32 -1.75
N PRO A 277 4.71 -17.37 -1.78
CA PRO A 277 5.00 -18.20 -0.62
C PRO A 277 5.68 -17.39 0.49
N PRO A 278 5.49 -17.74 1.78
CA PRO A 278 6.21 -17.14 2.91
C PRO A 278 7.73 -17.13 2.68
N SER A 279 8.31 -15.94 2.61
CA SER A 279 9.75 -15.73 2.48
C SER A 279 10.15 -14.40 3.11
N PRO A 280 11.43 -14.21 3.50
CA PRO A 280 11.88 -12.94 4.06
C PRO A 280 11.59 -11.73 3.17
N VAL A 281 11.79 -11.88 1.85
CA VAL A 281 11.50 -10.84 0.86
C VAL A 281 10.00 -10.54 0.78
N ARG A 282 9.15 -11.57 0.82
CA ARG A 282 7.69 -11.37 0.83
C ARG A 282 7.27 -10.48 2.00
N TYR A 283 7.82 -10.73 3.19
CA TYR A 283 7.54 -9.90 4.36
C TYR A 283 8.10 -8.49 4.22
N ALA A 284 9.27 -8.33 3.60
CA ALA A 284 9.84 -7.02 3.31
C ALA A 284 8.98 -6.19 2.35
N VAL A 285 8.45 -6.79 1.27
CA VAL A 285 7.50 -6.13 0.36
C VAL A 285 6.19 -5.79 1.06
N ALA A 286 5.66 -6.70 1.89
CA ALA A 286 4.44 -6.45 2.67
C ALA A 286 4.60 -5.30 3.68
N ALA A 287 5.79 -5.15 4.25
CA ALA A 287 6.13 -4.04 5.14
C ALA A 287 6.15 -2.69 4.41
N GLU A 288 6.68 -2.62 3.18
CA GLU A 288 6.60 -1.40 2.36
C GLU A 288 5.16 -1.09 1.95
N LEU A 289 4.36 -2.11 1.62
CA LEU A 289 2.92 -1.93 1.37
C LEU A 289 2.22 -1.35 2.60
N ALA A 290 2.52 -1.84 3.81
CA ALA A 290 1.94 -1.32 5.04
C ALA A 290 2.33 0.15 5.28
N ALA A 291 3.58 0.52 5.01
CA ALA A 291 4.03 1.91 5.11
C ALA A 291 3.38 2.81 4.05
N ALA A 292 3.26 2.34 2.81
CA ALA A 292 2.62 3.06 1.71
C ALA A 292 1.11 3.25 1.92
N THR A 293 0.44 2.29 2.57
CA THR A 293 -1.00 2.37 2.92
C THR A 293 -1.30 3.59 3.78
N LEU A 294 -0.35 4.08 4.58
CA LEU A 294 -0.52 5.29 5.37
C LEU A 294 -0.70 6.56 4.53
N LEU A 295 -0.37 6.53 3.22
CA LEU A 295 -0.58 7.66 2.30
C LEU A 295 -2.05 7.85 1.90
N LEU A 296 -2.89 6.80 2.04
CA LEU A 296 -4.33 6.89 1.77
C LEU A 296 -5.05 7.81 2.76
N ALA A 297 -4.44 8.04 3.92
CA ALA A 297 -5.00 8.85 4.97
C ALA A 297 -4.95 10.35 4.63
N GLY A 298 -5.95 11.09 5.09
CA GLY A 298 -5.98 12.54 4.96
C GLY A 298 -6.63 13.22 6.15
N GLU A 299 -6.62 14.54 6.10
CA GLU A 299 -7.34 15.40 7.03
C GLU A 299 -8.85 15.38 6.74
N GLU A 300 -9.66 15.87 7.68
CA GLU A 300 -11.12 15.85 7.56
C GLU A 300 -11.62 16.54 6.29
N GLN A 301 -10.97 17.62 5.86
CA GLN A 301 -11.32 18.31 4.62
C GLN A 301 -11.05 17.44 3.38
N GLN A 302 -9.89 16.79 3.31
CA GLN A 302 -9.54 15.89 2.21
C GLN A 302 -10.48 14.67 2.15
N ILE A 303 -10.97 14.22 3.30
CA ILE A 303 -11.95 13.13 3.39
C ILE A 303 -13.31 13.59 2.87
N ARG A 304 -13.77 14.80 3.24
CA ARG A 304 -15.00 15.41 2.73
C ARG A 304 -14.95 15.58 1.20
N ASP A 305 -13.79 15.97 0.69
CA ASP A 305 -13.54 16.15 -0.75
C ASP A 305 -13.25 14.81 -1.48
N GLN A 306 -13.32 13.67 -0.79
CA GLN A 306 -13.03 12.33 -1.31
C GLN A 306 -11.63 12.17 -1.93
N LEU A 307 -10.67 12.98 -1.48
CA LEU A 307 -9.28 12.94 -1.93
C LEU A 307 -8.45 11.92 -1.13
N ARG A 308 -8.91 11.60 0.08
CA ARG A 308 -8.29 10.65 1.00
C ARG A 308 -9.36 9.88 1.77
N ILE A 309 -8.98 8.74 2.34
CA ILE A 309 -9.87 7.96 3.22
C ILE A 309 -9.60 8.27 4.69
N ARG A 310 -10.58 7.94 5.53
CA ARG A 310 -10.53 8.19 6.96
C ARG A 310 -9.60 7.21 7.68
N TRP A 311 -8.99 7.67 8.78
CA TRP A 311 -8.14 6.86 9.65
C TRP A 311 -8.86 5.67 10.28
N THR A 312 -9.94 5.93 11.02
CA THR A 312 -10.73 4.94 11.76
C THR A 312 -12.19 4.95 11.32
N PRO A 313 -12.92 3.83 11.48
CA PRO A 313 -14.37 3.84 11.30
C PRO A 313 -15.01 4.75 12.35
N GLU A 314 -15.94 5.61 11.94
CA GLU A 314 -16.71 6.41 12.90
C GLU A 314 -17.76 5.51 13.54
N SER A 315 -17.81 5.49 14.88
CA SER A 315 -18.81 4.70 15.60
C SER A 315 -20.25 5.20 15.39
N THR A 316 -20.40 6.45 14.92
CA THR A 316 -21.68 7.14 14.75
C THR A 316 -22.32 6.91 13.38
N ILE A 317 -21.51 6.68 12.34
CA ILE A 317 -22.03 6.51 10.98
C ILE A 317 -22.36 5.04 10.76
N ARG A 318 -23.66 4.73 10.73
CA ARG A 318 -24.12 3.44 10.20
C ARG A 318 -23.91 3.47 8.68
N PRO A 319 -23.04 2.60 8.12
CA PRO A 319 -22.89 2.53 6.68
C PRO A 319 -24.23 2.19 6.05
N ARG A 320 -24.53 2.75 4.87
CA ARG A 320 -25.69 2.32 4.09
C ARG A 320 -25.51 0.84 3.76
N LEU A 321 -26.61 0.09 3.71
CA LEU A 321 -26.60 -1.30 3.28
C LEU A 321 -25.90 -1.34 1.91
N ASN A 322 -24.81 -2.09 1.78
CA ASN A 322 -23.93 -2.23 0.60
C ASN A 322 -22.83 -1.17 0.39
N GLU A 323 -22.72 -0.12 1.20
CA GLU A 323 -21.59 0.82 1.11
C GLU A 323 -20.39 0.29 1.90
N ARG A 324 -19.32 -0.11 1.19
CA ARG A 324 -18.06 -0.50 1.83
C ARG A 324 -17.32 0.75 2.29
N VAL A 325 -17.23 0.93 3.60
CA VAL A 325 -16.45 2.02 4.20
C VAL A 325 -14.97 1.64 4.19
N TYR A 326 -14.22 2.26 3.28
CA TYR A 326 -12.76 2.14 3.24
C TYR A 326 -12.14 3.01 4.32
N THR A 327 -11.36 2.40 5.21
CA THR A 327 -10.60 3.12 6.24
C THR A 327 -9.14 2.65 6.22
N VAL A 328 -8.23 3.55 6.60
CA VAL A 328 -6.80 3.20 6.72
C VAL A 328 -6.61 2.10 7.74
N HIS A 329 -7.38 2.10 8.84
CA HIS A 329 -7.39 1.04 9.84
C HIS A 329 -7.64 -0.33 9.19
N GLU A 330 -8.67 -0.46 8.36
CA GLU A 330 -9.00 -1.74 7.71
C GLU A 330 -7.95 -2.14 6.66
N GLU A 331 -7.52 -1.23 5.80
CA GLU A 331 -6.49 -1.51 4.80
C GLU A 331 -5.15 -1.90 5.44
N LEU A 332 -4.78 -1.24 6.55
CA LEU A 332 -3.58 -1.55 7.32
C LEU A 332 -3.73 -2.89 8.03
N ARG A 333 -4.88 -3.19 8.64
CA ARG A 333 -5.17 -4.49 9.27
C ARG A 333 -5.00 -5.65 8.28
N LEU A 334 -5.61 -5.53 7.10
CA LEU A 334 -5.53 -6.54 6.03
C LEU A 334 -4.09 -6.75 5.55
N THR A 335 -3.28 -5.68 5.54
CA THR A 335 -1.88 -5.74 5.12
C THR A 335 -0.98 -6.32 6.22
N LEU A 336 -1.18 -5.93 7.48
CA LEU A 336 -0.44 -6.46 8.64
C LEU A 336 -0.73 -7.95 8.88
N ALA A 337 -1.92 -8.43 8.53
CA ALA A 337 -2.24 -9.86 8.59
C ALA A 337 -1.30 -10.73 7.72
N LEU A 338 -0.75 -10.19 6.61
CA LEU A 338 0.21 -10.91 5.77
C LEU A 338 1.57 -11.14 6.44
N LEU A 339 1.85 -10.38 7.52
CA LEU A 339 3.10 -10.33 8.25
C LEU A 339 3.09 -11.14 9.56
N GLN A 340 1.97 -11.75 9.94
CA GLN A 340 1.87 -12.49 11.21
C GLN A 340 2.89 -13.64 11.33
N GLY A 341 3.26 -14.26 10.21
CA GLY A 341 4.27 -15.31 10.16
C GLY A 341 5.73 -14.81 10.08
N ALA A 342 5.96 -13.50 10.06
CA ALA A 342 7.31 -12.95 10.03
C ALA A 342 8.02 -13.12 11.39
N GLU A 343 9.35 -13.11 11.37
CA GLU A 343 10.15 -13.19 12.60
C GLU A 343 9.88 -12.00 13.53
N PHE A 344 9.97 -12.26 14.83
CA PHE A 344 9.66 -11.28 15.86
C PHE A 344 10.47 -9.98 15.73
N ASP A 345 11.78 -10.07 15.41
CA ASP A 345 12.63 -8.88 15.23
C ASP A 345 12.20 -8.03 14.04
N PHE A 346 11.79 -8.68 12.93
CA PHE A 346 11.27 -7.96 11.78
C PHE A 346 9.98 -7.21 12.12
N LYS A 347 9.05 -7.86 12.84
CA LYS A 347 7.82 -7.23 13.34
C LYS A 347 8.13 -6.04 14.25
N ASN A 348 9.13 -6.16 15.14
CA ASN A 348 9.57 -5.07 16.00
C ASN A 348 10.06 -3.86 15.20
N HIS A 349 10.91 -4.07 14.19
CA HIS A 349 11.42 -2.98 13.35
C HIS A 349 10.30 -2.30 12.56
N LEU A 350 9.39 -3.08 11.99
CA LEU A 350 8.24 -2.54 11.29
C LEU A 350 7.32 -1.75 12.23
N ALA A 351 7.03 -2.28 13.42
CA ALA A 351 6.18 -1.63 14.41
C ALA A 351 6.75 -0.25 14.80
N ARG A 352 8.07 -0.12 15.01
CA ARG A 352 8.71 1.18 15.25
C ARG A 352 8.53 2.13 14.06
N ARG A 353 8.77 1.66 12.82
CA ARG A 353 8.61 2.49 11.61
C ARG A 353 7.17 2.98 11.44
N LEU A 354 6.19 2.11 11.61
CA LEU A 354 4.78 2.46 11.52
C LEU A 354 4.34 3.37 12.67
N ALA A 355 4.80 3.13 13.89
CA ALA A 355 4.53 4.00 15.04
C ALA A 355 5.02 5.42 14.78
N ARG A 356 6.25 5.60 14.27
CA ARG A 356 6.76 6.92 13.84
C ARG A 356 5.87 7.56 12.77
N GLY A 357 5.55 6.81 11.72
CA GLY A 357 4.74 7.32 10.60
C GLY A 357 3.29 7.65 10.96
N LEU A 358 2.72 7.00 11.97
CA LEU A 358 1.40 7.30 12.53
C LEU A 358 1.47 8.48 13.51
N ALA A 359 2.48 8.53 14.37
CA ALA A 359 2.68 9.63 15.32
C ALA A 359 2.91 10.97 14.61
N GLN A 360 3.72 10.98 13.53
CA GLN A 360 3.94 12.16 12.68
C GLN A 360 2.64 12.70 12.05
N ARG A 361 1.60 11.86 11.93
CA ARG A 361 0.28 12.23 11.39
C ARG A 361 -0.78 12.41 12.48
N GLY A 362 -0.37 12.50 13.75
CA GLY A 362 -1.28 12.68 14.89
C GLY A 362 -2.08 11.43 15.27
N GLN A 363 -1.70 10.24 14.79
CA GLN A 363 -2.44 8.98 14.99
C GLN A 363 -1.71 8.01 15.93
N ALA A 364 -1.09 8.53 16.99
CA ALA A 364 -0.36 7.71 17.96
C ALA A 364 -1.26 6.65 18.65
N ALA A 365 -2.54 6.98 18.91
CA ALA A 365 -3.50 6.04 19.49
C ALA A 365 -3.73 4.83 18.58
N LEU A 366 -3.91 5.07 17.28
CA LEU A 366 -4.07 4.01 16.28
C LEU A 366 -2.86 3.07 16.27
N ALA A 367 -1.64 3.61 16.42
CA ALA A 367 -0.43 2.79 16.50
C ALA A 367 -0.45 1.83 17.71
N VAL A 368 -0.83 2.33 18.89
CA VAL A 368 -0.88 1.56 20.14
C VAL A 368 -1.96 0.49 20.12
N ASP A 369 -3.11 0.78 19.52
CA ASP A 369 -4.27 -0.11 19.56
C ASP A 369 -4.23 -1.14 18.42
N LEU A 370 -3.92 -0.73 17.18
CA LEU A 370 -4.03 -1.59 16.01
C LEU A 370 -2.82 -2.50 15.79
N ILE A 371 -1.60 -1.96 15.86
CA ILE A 371 -0.40 -2.69 15.44
C ILE A 371 -0.16 -3.92 16.32
N PRO A 372 -0.20 -3.83 17.68
CA PRO A 372 -0.02 -5.00 18.54
C PRO A 372 -1.04 -6.10 18.26
N LEU A 373 -2.32 -5.75 18.11
CA LEU A 373 -3.39 -6.72 17.90
C LEU A 373 -3.27 -7.47 16.57
N THR A 374 -2.76 -6.82 15.53
CA THR A 374 -2.80 -7.35 14.16
C THR A 374 -1.49 -7.97 13.71
N LEU A 375 -0.36 -7.38 14.10
CA LEU A 375 0.98 -7.79 13.68
C LEU A 375 1.56 -8.88 14.58
N PHE A 376 1.25 -8.84 15.88
CA PHE A 376 1.88 -9.70 16.88
C PHE A 376 0.95 -10.84 17.32
N ALA A 377 1.54 -12.00 17.62
CA ALA A 377 0.82 -13.10 18.22
C ALA A 377 0.35 -12.72 19.64
N PRO A 378 -0.72 -13.32 20.20
CA PRO A 378 -1.28 -12.92 21.50
C PRO A 378 -0.25 -12.84 22.63
N PHE A 379 0.74 -13.73 22.67
CA PHE A 379 1.79 -13.74 23.68
C PHE A 379 2.90 -12.69 23.47
N GLU A 380 2.98 -12.10 22.28
CA GLU A 380 3.93 -11.03 21.91
C GLU A 380 3.30 -9.64 22.05
N GLN A 381 1.97 -9.55 22.19
CA GLN A 381 1.23 -8.28 22.14
C GLN A 381 1.71 -7.28 23.20
N ASP A 382 1.94 -7.73 24.44
CA ASP A 382 2.38 -6.84 25.51
C ASP A 382 3.77 -6.24 25.23
N GLU A 383 4.70 -7.01 24.65
CA GLU A 383 6.01 -6.51 24.22
C GLU A 383 5.88 -5.57 23.01
N GLY A 384 5.01 -5.89 22.05
CA GLY A 384 4.69 -5.00 20.93
C GLY A 384 4.11 -3.66 21.38
N ARG A 385 3.19 -3.67 22.37
CA ARG A 385 2.62 -2.46 22.99
C ARG A 385 3.70 -1.63 23.67
N ALA A 386 4.56 -2.27 24.47
CA ALA A 386 5.66 -1.60 25.14
C ALA A 386 6.65 -0.97 24.16
N LEU A 387 6.99 -1.69 23.09
CA LEU A 387 7.88 -1.22 22.03
C LEU A 387 7.32 0.02 21.32
N ILE A 388 6.03 0.05 21.03
CA ILE A 388 5.38 1.22 20.42
C ILE A 388 5.35 2.38 21.41
N ALA A 389 5.01 2.14 22.68
CA ALA A 389 5.03 3.16 23.72
C ALA A 389 6.42 3.77 23.93
N LEU A 390 7.49 2.97 23.86
CA LEU A 390 8.86 3.48 23.88
C LEU A 390 9.17 4.37 22.68
N GLU A 391 8.74 3.97 21.48
CA GLU A 391 8.97 4.78 20.29
C GLU A 391 8.21 6.12 20.39
N LEU A 392 6.99 6.10 20.90
CA LEU A 392 6.23 7.32 21.18
C LEU A 392 6.88 8.17 22.27
N TYR A 393 7.43 7.56 23.33
CA TYR A 393 8.18 8.26 24.38
C TYR A 393 9.40 9.00 23.84
N ARG A 394 10.09 8.42 22.85
CA ARG A 394 11.24 9.06 22.18
C ARG A 394 10.82 10.29 21.37
N LEU A 395 9.63 10.26 20.77
CA LEU A 395 9.08 11.37 19.99
C LEU A 395 8.48 12.45 20.89
N ASP A 396 7.78 12.06 21.95
CA ASP A 396 7.14 12.93 22.93
C ASP A 396 7.19 12.30 24.34
N LYS A 397 8.17 12.74 25.14
CA LYS A 397 8.36 12.29 26.53
C LYS A 397 7.16 12.60 27.43
N GLY A 398 6.36 13.60 27.08
CA GLY A 398 5.20 14.06 27.86
C GLY A 398 3.89 13.34 27.52
N SER A 399 3.91 12.42 26.56
CA SER A 399 2.68 11.82 26.03
C SER A 399 1.88 11.08 27.11
N PRO A 400 0.60 11.45 27.36
CA PRO A 400 -0.25 10.75 28.33
C PRO A 400 -0.56 9.32 27.89
N LEU A 401 -0.55 9.05 26.57
CA LEU A 401 -0.78 7.73 26.01
C LEU A 401 0.31 6.74 26.44
N VAL A 402 1.57 7.19 26.49
CA VAL A 402 2.70 6.35 26.93
C VAL A 402 2.53 5.94 28.39
N ARG A 403 2.12 6.88 29.27
CA ARG A 403 1.84 6.58 30.69
C ARG A 403 0.68 5.61 30.85
N LYS A 404 -0.40 5.81 30.09
CA LYS A 404 -1.55 4.89 30.06
C LYS A 404 -1.12 3.46 29.71
N VAL A 405 -0.33 3.28 28.65
CA VAL A 405 0.17 1.94 28.24
C VAL A 405 1.05 1.34 29.34
N MET A 406 1.94 2.13 29.94
CA MET A 406 2.77 1.69 31.04
C MET A 406 1.93 1.20 32.24
N ASP A 407 0.90 1.93 32.64
CA ASP A 407 0.03 1.56 33.77
C ASP A 407 -0.77 0.28 33.48
N GLU A 408 -1.28 0.12 32.25
CA GLU A 408 -1.95 -1.11 31.83
C GLU A 408 -1.00 -2.32 31.86
N LEU A 409 0.24 -2.15 31.40
CA LEU A 409 1.25 -3.21 31.44
C LEU A 409 1.65 -3.55 32.89
N LYS A 410 1.77 -2.56 33.78
CA LYS A 410 2.01 -2.81 35.21
C LYS A 410 0.87 -3.61 35.86
N GLY A 411 -0.37 -3.37 35.45
CA GLY A 411 -1.55 -4.10 35.92
C GLY A 411 -1.48 -5.60 35.65
N ARG A 412 -0.69 -6.06 34.68
CA ARG A 412 -0.43 -7.49 34.41
C ARG A 412 0.45 -8.17 35.46
N GLY A 413 1.19 -7.40 36.26
CA GLY A 413 2.04 -7.90 37.34
C GLY A 413 3.19 -8.80 36.87
N PRO A 414 3.65 -9.76 37.71
CA PRO A 414 4.78 -10.64 37.40
C PRO A 414 4.58 -11.53 36.17
N ALA A 415 3.32 -11.80 35.78
CA ALA A 415 3.00 -12.63 34.61
C ALA A 415 3.55 -12.04 33.31
N LEU A 416 3.62 -10.69 33.21
CA LEU A 416 4.21 -10.01 32.06
C LEU A 416 5.67 -10.44 31.85
N MET A 417 6.45 -10.51 32.93
CA MET A 417 7.89 -10.81 32.88
C MET A 417 8.19 -12.29 32.59
N GLN A 418 7.19 -13.16 32.70
CA GLN A 418 7.28 -14.59 32.38
C GLN A 418 6.90 -14.88 30.92
N GLY A 419 6.49 -13.85 30.16
CA GLY A 419 6.19 -13.98 28.73
C GLY A 419 7.39 -14.43 27.90
N THR A 420 7.10 -15.13 26.80
CA THR A 420 8.07 -15.50 25.77
C THR A 420 7.66 -14.82 24.47
N PRO A 421 8.40 -13.84 23.93
CA PRO A 421 9.70 -13.36 24.39
C PRO A 421 9.60 -12.56 25.70
N THR A 422 10.67 -12.61 26.49
CA THR A 422 10.76 -11.80 27.72
C THR A 422 10.67 -10.32 27.35
N PRO A 423 9.78 -9.54 27.97
CA PRO A 423 9.40 -8.23 27.46
C PRO A 423 10.44 -7.15 27.80
N SER A 424 11.53 -7.13 27.04
CA SER A 424 12.65 -6.20 27.20
C SER A 424 12.25 -4.73 27.01
N SER A 425 11.29 -4.47 26.12
CA SER A 425 10.75 -3.15 25.86
C SER A 425 9.89 -2.69 27.04
N ALA A 426 9.08 -3.58 27.64
CA ALA A 426 8.32 -3.22 28.84
C ALA A 426 9.26 -2.87 30.00
N GLN A 427 10.33 -3.65 30.19
CA GLN A 427 11.37 -3.35 31.19
C GLN A 427 12.00 -1.98 30.96
N THR A 428 12.39 -1.67 29.71
CA THR A 428 12.96 -0.37 29.35
C THR A 428 11.98 0.77 29.67
N LEU A 429 10.69 0.58 29.34
CA LEU A 429 9.66 1.57 29.54
C LEU A 429 9.45 1.86 31.04
N PHE A 430 9.39 0.81 31.86
CA PHE A 430 9.31 0.96 33.31
C PHE A 430 10.55 1.67 33.87
N LEU A 431 11.74 1.29 33.40
CA LEU A 431 13.00 1.92 33.80
C LEU A 431 13.11 3.41 33.41
N ALA A 432 12.42 3.83 32.35
CA ALA A 432 12.42 5.21 31.87
C ALA A 432 11.40 6.11 32.60
N LEU A 433 10.27 5.54 33.05
CA LEU A 433 9.15 6.32 33.60
C LEU A 433 8.99 6.24 35.13
N ASP A 434 9.48 5.17 35.79
CA ASP A 434 9.34 4.98 37.25
C ASP A 434 10.40 5.70 38.10
N GLY A 435 11.08 6.71 37.55
CA GLY A 435 12.17 7.45 38.20
C GLY A 435 11.84 8.05 39.57
N ASP A 436 10.56 8.23 39.91
CA ASP A 436 10.11 8.85 41.16
C ASP A 436 10.02 7.89 42.36
N LYS A 437 10.08 6.57 42.15
CA LYS A 437 10.18 5.59 43.25
C LYS A 437 11.48 4.81 43.05
N PRO A 438 12.51 5.01 43.89
CA PRO A 438 13.77 4.28 43.82
C PRO A 438 13.52 2.83 44.26
N ARG A 439 12.85 2.04 43.44
CA ARG A 439 13.07 0.60 43.44
C ARG A 439 14.53 0.47 43.06
N GLN A 440 15.35 -0.09 43.95
CA GLN A 440 16.75 -0.39 43.68
C GLN A 440 16.81 -1.16 42.36
N PHE A 441 17.07 -0.44 41.26
CA PHE A 441 17.17 -1.06 39.96
C PHE A 441 18.41 -1.93 40.04
N ILE A 442 18.20 -3.24 39.92
CA ILE A 442 19.29 -4.21 39.92
C ILE A 442 20.15 -3.84 38.72
N GLN A 443 21.31 -3.19 38.96
CA GLN A 443 22.25 -2.89 37.88
C GLN A 443 22.45 -4.17 37.06
N PRO A 444 22.65 -4.06 35.73
CA PRO A 444 22.93 -5.24 34.92
C PRO A 444 24.04 -6.03 35.63
N PRO A 445 23.87 -7.34 35.87
CA PRO A 445 24.76 -8.11 36.72
C PRO A 445 26.21 -7.82 36.34
N ALA A 446 27.03 -7.48 37.33
CA ALA A 446 28.43 -7.12 37.10
C ALA A 446 29.24 -8.29 36.52
N THR A 447 28.74 -9.51 36.71
CA THR A 447 29.28 -10.76 36.21
C THR A 447 28.66 -11.17 34.88
N ASP A 448 29.49 -11.51 33.88
CA ASP A 448 29.05 -12.22 32.67
C ASP A 448 28.54 -13.63 33.04
N PRO A 449 27.52 -14.18 32.35
CA PRO A 449 26.84 -13.67 31.15
C PRO A 449 25.56 -12.86 31.44
N VAL A 450 25.32 -11.80 30.66
CA VAL A 450 24.07 -11.02 30.69
C VAL A 450 23.01 -11.68 29.80
N SER A 451 21.82 -11.92 30.34
CA SER A 451 20.67 -12.42 29.56
C SER A 451 20.27 -11.43 28.45
N ASP A 452 19.85 -11.91 27.28
CA ASP A 452 19.51 -11.06 26.13
C ASP A 452 18.41 -10.02 26.43
N ALA A 453 17.39 -10.39 27.20
CA ALA A 453 16.32 -9.47 27.63
C ALA A 453 16.87 -8.31 28.48
N SER A 454 17.68 -8.63 29.50
CA SER A 454 18.36 -7.62 30.32
C SER A 454 19.31 -6.75 29.48
N ARG A 455 20.05 -7.35 28.53
CA ARG A 455 20.96 -6.60 27.64
C ARG A 455 20.19 -5.55 26.85
N LEU A 456 19.08 -5.95 26.22
CA LEU A 456 18.21 -5.03 25.45
C LEU A 456 17.58 -3.97 26.35
N ALA A 457 17.05 -4.37 27.51
CA ALA A 457 16.36 -3.46 28.43
C ALA A 457 17.28 -2.35 28.94
N TYR A 458 18.46 -2.71 29.43
CA TYR A 458 19.42 -1.75 29.95
C TYR A 458 20.11 -0.96 28.85
N ALA A 459 20.37 -1.54 27.67
CA ALA A 459 20.88 -0.76 26.53
C ALA A 459 19.87 0.32 26.11
N GLY A 460 18.58 -0.04 26.01
CA GLY A 460 17.49 0.90 25.75
C GLY A 460 17.42 2.01 26.79
N LYS A 461 17.55 1.66 28.08
CA LYS A 461 17.60 2.63 29.18
C LYS A 461 18.76 3.61 29.00
N TYR A 462 19.99 3.11 28.85
CA TYR A 462 21.17 3.97 28.69
C TYR A 462 21.04 4.91 27.49
N LEU A 463 20.45 4.45 26.38
CA LEU A 463 20.18 5.30 25.21
C LEU A 463 19.17 6.41 25.53
N LEU A 464 18.11 6.13 26.30
CA LEU A 464 17.14 7.14 26.74
C LEU A 464 17.72 8.15 27.74
N ASP A 465 18.67 7.70 28.57
CA ASP A 465 19.41 8.52 29.54
C ASP A 465 20.56 9.32 28.88
N GLY A 466 20.75 9.20 27.57
CA GLY A 466 21.79 9.93 26.83
C GLY A 466 23.21 9.38 27.01
N GLN A 467 23.34 8.09 27.34
CA GLN A 467 24.60 7.38 27.59
C GLN A 467 24.86 6.30 26.52
N PRO A 468 25.09 6.68 25.24
CA PRO A 468 25.26 5.71 24.16
C PRO A 468 26.50 4.82 24.32
N ASP A 469 27.58 5.32 24.94
CA ASP A 469 28.80 4.55 25.16
C ASP A 469 28.60 3.40 26.14
N GLU A 470 27.82 3.61 27.21
CA GLU A 470 27.48 2.57 28.18
C GLU A 470 26.51 1.54 27.57
N ALA A 471 25.57 1.98 26.74
CA ALA A 471 24.71 1.10 25.98
C ALA A 471 25.53 0.20 25.03
N LEU A 472 26.50 0.77 24.32
CA LEU A 472 27.37 0.05 23.40
C LEU A 472 28.26 -0.96 24.14
N LYS A 473 28.91 -0.55 25.24
CA LYS A 473 29.69 -1.45 26.09
C LYS A 473 28.86 -2.63 26.59
N LEU A 474 27.63 -2.36 27.01
CA LEU A 474 26.70 -3.41 27.44
C LEU A 474 26.30 -4.34 26.29
N ALA A 475 26.02 -3.79 25.11
CA ALA A 475 25.67 -4.54 23.92
C ALA A 475 26.78 -5.52 23.49
N GLN A 476 28.05 -5.13 23.70
CA GLN A 476 29.24 -5.94 23.38
C GLN A 476 29.60 -6.98 24.45
N ARG A 477 29.03 -6.93 25.66
CA ARG A 477 29.31 -7.94 26.71
C ARG A 477 28.98 -9.35 26.24
N ARG A 478 29.72 -10.34 26.76
CA ARG A 478 29.63 -11.73 26.32
C ARG A 478 28.20 -12.28 26.49
N GLY A 479 27.75 -13.05 25.50
CA GLY A 479 26.47 -13.74 25.49
C GLY A 479 26.18 -14.38 24.14
N THR A 480 24.91 -14.54 23.79
CA THR A 480 24.54 -15.06 22.48
C THR A 480 24.89 -14.03 21.39
N PRO A 481 25.50 -14.43 20.27
CA PRO A 481 25.77 -13.51 19.17
C PRO A 481 24.50 -12.81 18.66
N GLU A 482 23.36 -13.52 18.66
CA GLU A 482 22.05 -12.98 18.28
C GLU A 482 21.58 -11.87 19.22
N GLY A 483 21.65 -12.09 20.53
CA GLY A 483 21.30 -11.07 21.51
C GLY A 483 22.25 -9.87 21.49
N GLN A 484 23.53 -10.07 21.19
CA GLN A 484 24.49 -8.99 21.00
C GLN A 484 24.16 -8.17 19.75
N VAL A 485 23.92 -8.81 18.60
CA VAL A 485 23.53 -8.13 17.35
C VAL A 485 22.22 -7.35 17.54
N ARG A 486 21.19 -7.92 18.18
CA ARG A 486 19.94 -7.20 18.50
C ARG A 486 20.18 -5.94 19.33
N ALA A 487 21.04 -6.03 20.34
CA ALA A 487 21.39 -4.87 21.17
C ALA A 487 22.20 -3.82 20.39
N LEU A 488 23.08 -4.24 19.49
CA LEU A 488 23.82 -3.34 18.60
C LEU A 488 22.89 -2.66 17.57
N VAL A 489 21.89 -3.37 17.04
CA VAL A 489 20.84 -2.77 16.19
C VAL A 489 20.09 -1.68 16.95
N LEU A 490 19.71 -1.93 18.21
CA LEU A 490 19.06 -0.94 19.05
C LEU A 490 19.96 0.30 19.28
N CYS A 491 21.24 0.09 19.59
CA CYS A 491 22.21 1.17 19.75
C CYS A 491 22.35 1.99 18.46
N ALA A 492 22.46 1.34 17.30
CA ALA A 492 22.59 2.02 16.02
C ALA A 492 21.31 2.81 15.64
N ASP A 493 20.13 2.28 15.94
CA ASP A 493 18.84 2.90 15.60
C ASP A 493 18.52 4.11 16.51
N TRP A 494 18.96 4.07 17.77
CA TRP A 494 18.61 5.09 18.77
C TRP A 494 19.70 6.12 19.03
N SER A 495 20.95 5.82 18.71
CA SER A 495 22.07 6.75 18.84
C SER A 495 22.01 7.88 17.80
N ALA A 496 22.53 9.04 18.17
CA ALA A 496 22.77 10.13 17.22
C ALA A 496 23.84 9.73 16.19
N ASP A 497 24.95 9.13 16.68
CA ASP A 497 26.00 8.55 15.86
C ASP A 497 25.91 7.01 15.86
N PRO A 498 25.50 6.38 14.75
CA PRO A 498 25.39 4.93 14.65
C PRO A 498 26.74 4.24 14.40
N ALA A 499 27.82 4.95 14.06
CA ALA A 499 29.09 4.36 13.61
C ALA A 499 29.60 3.26 14.53
N PRO A 500 29.78 3.51 15.83
CA PRO A 500 30.45 2.56 16.70
C PRO A 500 29.66 1.26 16.84
N ALA A 501 28.33 1.35 16.82
CA ALA A 501 27.45 0.20 16.87
C ALA A 501 27.45 -0.59 15.56
N LEU A 502 27.47 0.10 14.41
CA LEU A 502 27.56 -0.55 13.09
C LEU A 502 28.90 -1.27 12.92
N ASP A 503 30.02 -0.65 13.32
CA ASP A 503 31.36 -1.24 13.24
C ASP A 503 31.46 -2.50 14.12
N ALA A 504 30.96 -2.41 15.35
CA ALA A 504 30.91 -3.53 16.28
C ALA A 504 30.02 -4.67 15.74
N ALA A 505 28.86 -4.35 15.16
CA ALA A 505 27.96 -5.34 14.58
C ALA A 505 28.59 -6.02 13.37
N LEU A 506 29.24 -5.27 12.49
CA LEU A 506 29.92 -5.80 11.31
C LEU A 506 31.01 -6.81 11.73
N GLY A 507 31.86 -6.45 12.71
CA GLY A 507 32.88 -7.35 13.24
C GLY A 507 32.30 -8.63 13.85
N LEU A 508 31.23 -8.50 14.64
CA LEU A 508 30.57 -9.64 15.27
C LEU A 508 29.89 -10.58 14.26
N ILE A 509 29.19 -10.03 13.26
CA ILE A 509 28.53 -10.82 12.21
C ILE A 509 29.58 -11.48 11.32
N ALA A 510 30.66 -10.78 10.96
CA ALA A 510 31.75 -11.34 10.18
C ALA A 510 32.44 -12.52 10.90
N ALA A 511 32.56 -12.46 12.23
CA ALA A 511 33.08 -13.57 13.03
C ALA A 511 32.11 -14.77 13.12
N ASN A 512 30.82 -14.57 12.82
CA ASN A 512 29.75 -15.57 12.98
C ASN A 512 28.96 -15.83 11.68
N ARG A 513 29.61 -15.74 10.51
CA ARG A 513 28.94 -15.85 9.18
C ARG A 513 28.13 -17.13 8.96
N SER A 514 28.44 -18.21 9.67
CA SER A 514 27.69 -19.47 9.57
C SER A 514 26.29 -19.39 10.20
N ASN A 515 26.03 -18.38 11.04
CA ASN A 515 24.75 -18.23 11.72
C ASN A 515 23.74 -17.47 10.84
N LYS A 516 22.76 -18.21 10.31
CA LYS A 516 21.68 -17.66 9.48
C LYS A 516 20.67 -16.81 10.26
N ALA A 517 20.69 -16.84 11.59
CA ALA A 517 19.71 -16.15 12.45
C ALA A 517 19.78 -14.61 12.40
N PHE A 518 20.78 -14.03 11.72
CA PHE A 518 20.93 -12.58 11.68
C PHE A 518 20.14 -11.87 10.58
N GLY A 519 19.45 -12.60 9.68
CA GLY A 519 18.92 -12.06 8.41
C GLY A 519 18.24 -10.69 8.53
N TYR A 520 17.23 -10.54 9.39
CA TYR A 520 16.53 -9.26 9.55
C TYR A 520 17.28 -8.21 10.37
N SER A 521 18.11 -8.64 11.33
CA SER A 521 18.96 -7.73 12.09
C SER A 521 20.00 -7.09 11.17
N VAL A 522 20.62 -7.88 10.28
CA VAL A 522 21.55 -7.37 9.25
C VAL A 522 20.82 -6.49 8.26
N LEU A 523 19.61 -6.87 7.81
CA LEU A 523 18.79 -5.99 6.97
C LEU A 523 18.58 -4.62 7.64
N ARG A 524 18.19 -4.58 8.92
CA ARG A 524 17.98 -3.30 9.62
C ARG A 524 19.28 -2.52 9.78
N LEU A 525 20.40 -3.16 10.11
CA LEU A 525 21.71 -2.49 10.16
C LEU A 525 22.09 -1.87 8.81
N THR A 526 21.86 -2.58 7.70
CA THR A 526 22.05 -2.06 6.33
C THR A 526 21.19 -0.82 6.09
N GLN A 527 19.92 -0.85 6.50
CA GLN A 527 19.02 0.30 6.37
C GLN A 527 19.50 1.49 7.21
N ILE A 528 19.88 1.27 8.48
CA ILE A 528 20.39 2.34 9.36
C ILE A 528 21.68 2.95 8.78
N ALA A 529 22.60 2.13 8.30
CA ALA A 529 23.83 2.60 7.67
C ALA A 529 23.51 3.48 6.44
N ALA A 530 22.58 3.05 5.59
CA ALA A 530 22.17 3.83 4.41
C ALA A 530 21.42 5.12 4.76
N GLU A 531 20.50 5.09 5.74
CA GLU A 531 19.79 6.26 6.30
C GLU A 531 20.78 7.34 6.78
N LYS A 532 21.95 6.91 7.26
CA LYS A 532 22.97 7.75 7.91
C LYS A 532 24.15 8.09 6.99
N GLY A 533 24.00 7.86 5.68
CA GLY A 533 25.01 8.21 4.67
C GLY A 533 26.22 7.27 4.61
N ARG A 534 26.19 6.12 5.30
CA ARG A 534 27.29 5.13 5.34
C ARG A 534 27.09 4.05 4.28
N HIS A 535 27.08 4.45 3.01
CA HIS A 535 26.69 3.59 1.90
C HIS A 535 27.61 2.39 1.67
N ASP A 536 28.92 2.56 1.86
CA ASP A 536 29.88 1.45 1.73
C ASP A 536 29.64 0.38 2.80
N GLN A 537 29.47 0.81 4.04
CA GLN A 537 29.15 -0.08 5.16
C GLN A 537 27.79 -0.78 4.97
N ALA A 538 26.79 -0.07 4.43
CA ALA A 538 25.50 -0.68 4.08
C ALA A 538 25.67 -1.79 3.02
N LYS A 539 26.52 -1.56 2.01
CA LYS A 539 26.84 -2.56 0.98
C LYS A 539 27.57 -3.77 1.56
N GLU A 540 28.50 -3.56 2.49
CA GLU A 540 29.19 -4.65 3.19
C GLU A 540 28.25 -5.48 4.05
N LEU A 541 27.39 -4.83 4.85
CA LEU A 541 26.38 -5.51 5.67
C LEU A 541 25.41 -6.32 4.81
N ALA A 542 24.93 -5.77 3.68
CA ALA A 542 24.04 -6.49 2.78
C ALA A 542 24.65 -7.80 2.26
N LYS A 543 25.96 -7.82 1.96
CA LYS A 543 26.69 -9.02 1.51
C LYS A 543 26.82 -10.12 2.57
N LEU A 544 26.56 -9.80 3.84
CA LEU A 544 26.56 -10.78 4.93
C LEU A 544 25.22 -11.51 5.09
N ILE A 545 24.19 -11.12 4.34
CA ILE A 545 22.90 -11.80 4.31
C ILE A 545 23.01 -13.04 3.41
N GLY A 546 22.73 -14.22 3.97
CA GLY A 546 22.86 -15.48 3.22
C GLY A 546 21.67 -15.85 2.33
N ASP A 547 20.56 -15.12 2.39
CA ASP A 547 19.40 -15.29 1.50
C ASP A 547 19.50 -14.29 0.35
N ASP A 548 19.65 -14.76 -0.89
CA ASP A 548 19.87 -13.91 -2.07
C ASP A 548 18.76 -12.87 -2.26
N GLY A 549 17.51 -13.26 -1.98
CA GLY A 549 16.37 -12.38 -2.09
C GLY A 549 16.43 -11.24 -1.08
N LEU A 550 16.70 -11.56 0.19
CA LEU A 550 16.80 -10.58 1.28
C LEU A 550 18.06 -9.72 1.14
N GLN A 551 19.16 -10.27 0.62
CA GLN A 551 20.36 -9.53 0.25
C GLN A 551 20.04 -8.48 -0.82
N ALA A 552 19.41 -8.89 -1.93
CA ALA A 552 18.98 -7.97 -2.97
C ALA A 552 18.03 -6.90 -2.42
N TRP A 553 17.14 -7.28 -1.50
CA TRP A 553 16.23 -6.35 -0.83
C TRP A 553 16.97 -5.35 0.05
N ALA A 554 17.99 -5.78 0.79
CA ALA A 554 18.82 -4.91 1.62
C ALA A 554 19.58 -3.89 0.76
N GLN A 555 20.14 -4.31 -0.37
CA GLN A 555 20.79 -3.41 -1.34
C GLN A 555 19.80 -2.42 -1.94
N GLY A 556 18.63 -2.88 -2.38
CA GLY A 556 17.57 -2.00 -2.89
C GLY A 556 17.07 -1.00 -1.86
N SER A 557 16.92 -1.43 -0.59
CA SER A 557 16.56 -0.55 0.52
C SER A 557 17.64 0.49 0.78
N ALA A 558 18.92 0.10 0.72
CA ALA A 558 20.04 1.03 0.87
C ALA A 558 20.04 2.11 -0.23
N ALA A 559 19.72 1.73 -1.48
CA ALA A 559 19.53 2.67 -2.58
C ALA A 559 18.37 3.65 -2.31
N ALA A 560 17.24 3.15 -1.79
CA ALA A 560 16.10 3.97 -1.42
C ALA A 560 16.45 5.01 -0.35
N PHE A 561 17.12 4.61 0.73
CA PHE A 561 17.55 5.55 1.77
C PHE A 561 18.61 6.54 1.28
N ARG A 562 19.58 6.08 0.48
CA ARG A 562 20.56 6.98 -0.17
C ARG A 562 19.89 8.04 -1.02
N SER A 563 18.83 7.68 -1.75
CA SER A 563 18.09 8.61 -2.60
C SER A 563 17.40 9.76 -1.86
N GLY A 564 17.05 9.57 -0.58
CA GLY A 564 16.46 10.62 0.24
C GLY A 564 17.50 11.66 0.71
N ALA A 565 18.73 11.23 0.95
CA ALA A 565 19.80 12.06 1.55
C ALA A 565 20.80 12.63 0.52
N SER A 566 21.03 11.93 -0.59
CA SER A 566 22.01 12.31 -1.61
C SER A 566 21.56 13.49 -2.48
N LYS A 567 22.53 14.26 -2.98
CA LYS A 567 22.36 15.24 -4.07
C LYS A 567 23.00 14.77 -5.38
N GLU A 568 23.72 13.65 -5.33
CA GLU A 568 24.40 13.06 -6.49
C GLU A 568 23.42 12.21 -7.29
N ARG A 569 23.53 12.27 -8.62
CA ARG A 569 22.79 11.37 -9.51
C ARG A 569 23.13 9.92 -9.18
N ALA A 570 22.11 9.09 -9.04
CA ALA A 570 22.25 7.65 -8.86
C ALA A 570 22.84 7.01 -10.12
N ASP A 571 23.89 6.23 -9.92
CA ASP A 571 24.52 5.40 -10.95
C ASP A 571 24.10 3.93 -10.80
N ASP A 572 24.60 3.08 -11.69
CA ASP A 572 24.28 1.65 -11.69
C ASP A 572 24.78 0.90 -10.43
N SER A 573 25.71 1.47 -9.67
CA SER A 573 26.27 0.85 -8.47
C SER A 573 25.34 0.95 -7.25
N TRP A 574 24.36 1.85 -7.28
CA TRP A 574 23.37 1.98 -6.21
C TRP A 574 22.44 0.76 -6.15
N ALA A 575 22.12 0.17 -7.30
CA ALA A 575 21.25 -0.98 -7.44
C ALA A 575 21.84 -1.96 -8.44
N GLU A 576 22.78 -2.79 -7.97
CA GLU A 576 23.42 -3.82 -8.78
C GLU A 576 22.35 -4.79 -9.31
N LEU A 577 22.44 -5.08 -10.61
CA LEU A 577 21.60 -6.08 -11.27
C LEU A 577 22.41 -7.36 -11.45
N PRO A 578 21.78 -8.53 -11.44
CA PRO A 578 22.44 -9.75 -11.87
C PRO A 578 22.92 -9.61 -13.31
N ALA A 579 23.96 -10.39 -13.68
CA ALA A 579 24.45 -10.42 -15.06
C ALA A 579 23.30 -10.72 -16.04
N ALA A 580 23.31 -10.08 -17.21
CA ALA A 580 22.21 -10.14 -18.18
C ALA A 580 21.79 -11.58 -18.53
N GLU A 581 22.76 -12.50 -18.64
CA GLU A 581 22.54 -13.92 -18.93
C GLU A 581 21.78 -14.65 -17.83
N LYS A 582 21.96 -14.26 -16.57
CA LYS A 582 21.32 -14.89 -15.40
C LYS A 582 20.06 -14.16 -14.94
N MET A 583 19.78 -12.98 -15.50
CA MET A 583 18.73 -12.09 -15.03
C MET A 583 17.35 -12.75 -14.93
N PRO A 584 16.85 -13.54 -15.89
CA PRO A 584 15.53 -14.17 -15.75
C PRO A 584 15.40 -15.10 -14.53
N LYS A 585 16.52 -15.65 -14.04
CA LYS A 585 16.56 -16.57 -12.90
C LYS A 585 16.97 -15.88 -11.59
N ASP A 586 17.83 -14.87 -11.66
CA ASP A 586 18.44 -14.22 -10.51
C ASP A 586 17.84 -12.84 -10.21
N LEU A 587 16.91 -12.34 -11.03
CA LEU A 587 16.17 -11.12 -10.72
C LEU A 587 15.32 -11.36 -9.45
N ARG A 588 15.29 -10.35 -8.57
CA ARG A 588 14.63 -10.38 -7.26
C ARG A 588 13.94 -9.04 -7.04
N ALA A 589 12.93 -8.99 -6.18
CA ALA A 589 12.15 -7.80 -5.87
C ALA A 589 13.04 -6.65 -5.37
N GLY A 590 14.10 -6.97 -4.62
CA GLY A 590 15.07 -5.99 -4.16
C GLY A 590 15.83 -5.26 -5.29
N HIS A 591 16.18 -5.99 -6.35
CA HIS A 591 16.86 -5.41 -7.51
C HIS A 591 16.01 -4.34 -8.19
N VAL A 592 14.74 -4.66 -8.45
CA VAL A 592 13.80 -3.71 -9.09
C VAL A 592 13.38 -2.58 -8.14
N TRP A 593 13.31 -2.85 -6.84
CA TRP A 593 13.07 -1.83 -5.82
C TRP A 593 14.17 -0.76 -5.83
N GLY A 594 15.44 -1.17 -5.81
CA GLY A 594 16.57 -0.25 -5.90
C GLY A 594 16.57 0.57 -7.20
N ARG A 595 16.27 -0.07 -8.33
CA ARG A 595 16.20 0.60 -9.64
C ARG A 595 15.06 1.59 -9.76
N LEU A 596 13.90 1.28 -9.17
CA LEU A 596 12.78 2.21 -9.07
C LEU A 596 13.18 3.48 -8.33
N TRP A 597 13.82 3.32 -7.15
CA TRP A 597 14.27 4.47 -6.35
C TRP A 597 15.39 5.26 -7.02
N ALA A 598 16.32 4.61 -7.73
CA ALA A 598 17.36 5.29 -8.49
C ALA A 598 16.77 6.16 -9.62
N ALA A 599 15.80 5.65 -10.39
CA ALA A 599 15.13 6.42 -11.43
C ALA A 599 14.30 7.58 -10.86
N ARG A 600 13.59 7.34 -9.75
CA ARG A 600 12.84 8.35 -9.01
C ARG A 600 13.74 9.49 -8.55
N HIS A 601 14.87 9.15 -7.96
CA HIS A 601 15.89 10.09 -7.51
C HIS A 601 16.44 10.95 -8.66
N ASN A 602 16.87 10.30 -9.74
CA ASN A 602 17.46 10.99 -10.87
C ASN A 602 16.48 11.94 -11.53
N THR A 603 15.21 11.54 -11.65
CA THR A 603 14.16 12.39 -12.20
C THR A 603 13.87 13.61 -11.32
N ARG A 604 13.84 13.41 -10.00
CA ARG A 604 13.69 14.50 -9.03
C ARG A 604 14.82 15.53 -9.13
N LEU A 605 16.06 15.08 -9.38
CA LEU A 605 17.23 15.96 -9.52
C LEU A 605 17.36 16.62 -10.89
N SER A 606 17.09 15.88 -11.98
CA SER A 606 17.36 16.35 -13.34
C SER A 606 16.23 17.19 -13.93
N HIS A 607 15.00 17.02 -13.42
CA HIS A 607 13.78 17.62 -13.97
C HIS A 607 13.55 17.32 -15.47
N ASN A 608 14.26 16.35 -16.04
CA ASN A 608 14.25 16.07 -17.47
C ASN A 608 13.68 14.67 -17.73
N GLN A 609 12.35 14.61 -17.80
CA GLN A 609 11.62 13.37 -18.10
C GLN A 609 12.16 12.66 -19.35
N GLY A 610 12.41 13.39 -20.45
CA GLY A 610 12.87 12.79 -21.70
C GLY A 610 14.23 12.11 -21.57
N ALA A 611 15.16 12.74 -20.85
CA ALA A 611 16.48 12.18 -20.60
C ALA A 611 16.40 10.94 -19.69
N GLU A 612 15.60 10.98 -18.62
CA GLU A 612 15.48 9.84 -17.70
C GLU A 612 14.72 8.67 -18.32
N VAL A 613 13.65 8.91 -19.09
CA VAL A 613 12.96 7.85 -19.84
C VAL A 613 13.92 7.20 -20.84
N LYS A 614 14.74 7.99 -21.54
CA LYS A 614 15.76 7.45 -22.46
C LYS A 614 16.80 6.60 -21.72
N ALA A 615 17.24 7.05 -20.54
CA ALA A 615 18.19 6.29 -19.72
C ALA A 615 17.58 4.96 -19.25
N VAL A 616 16.34 4.97 -18.75
CA VAL A 616 15.62 3.78 -18.32
C VAL A 616 15.32 2.84 -19.49
N SER A 617 15.08 3.36 -20.69
CA SER A 617 14.89 2.55 -21.89
C SER A 617 16.13 1.74 -22.30
N ALA A 618 17.32 2.09 -21.80
CA ALA A 618 18.53 1.30 -21.99
C ALA A 618 18.68 0.15 -20.97
N TRP A 619 17.81 0.09 -19.96
CA TRP A 619 17.84 -0.98 -18.96
C TRP A 619 17.29 -2.29 -19.53
N PRO A 620 17.63 -3.43 -18.91
CA PRO A 620 17.06 -4.71 -19.29
C PRO A 620 15.54 -4.69 -19.28
N THR A 621 14.91 -5.36 -20.24
CA THR A 621 13.46 -5.31 -20.49
C THR A 621 12.62 -5.62 -19.25
N ALA A 622 13.04 -6.59 -18.42
CA ALA A 622 12.35 -6.95 -17.17
C ALA A 622 12.43 -5.87 -16.06
N VAL A 623 13.39 -4.95 -16.15
CA VAL A 623 13.63 -3.88 -15.16
C VAL A 623 13.09 -2.53 -15.64
N GLY A 624 13.02 -2.32 -16.96
CA GLY A 624 12.51 -1.10 -17.61
C GLY A 624 11.19 -0.56 -17.04
N PRO A 625 10.15 -1.38 -16.80
CA PRO A 625 8.92 -0.94 -16.16
C PRO A 625 9.15 -0.18 -14.85
N PHE A 626 9.91 -0.76 -13.93
CA PHE A 626 10.18 -0.18 -12.61
C PHE A 626 10.94 1.14 -12.69
N GLY A 627 11.84 1.29 -13.67
CA GLY A 627 12.49 2.58 -13.91
C GLY A 627 11.49 3.65 -14.34
N ARG A 628 10.51 3.32 -15.20
CA ARG A 628 9.51 4.31 -15.66
C ARG A 628 8.50 4.66 -14.58
N ALA A 629 8.11 3.69 -13.76
CA ALA A 629 7.36 3.94 -12.54
C ALA A 629 8.14 4.89 -11.61
N GLY A 630 9.45 4.66 -11.47
CA GLY A 630 10.36 5.57 -10.76
C GLY A 630 10.36 6.98 -11.35
N VAL A 631 10.49 7.13 -12.68
CA VAL A 631 10.43 8.44 -13.36
C VAL A 631 9.10 9.15 -13.08
N ALA A 632 7.97 8.45 -13.20
CA ALA A 632 6.65 9.03 -12.92
C ALA A 632 6.55 9.55 -11.47
N LEU A 633 6.98 8.75 -10.48
CA LEU A 633 7.02 9.17 -9.08
C LEU A 633 8.00 10.34 -8.83
N GLY A 634 9.13 10.35 -9.52
CA GLY A 634 10.15 11.41 -9.36
C GLY A 634 9.72 12.76 -9.92
N LEU A 635 8.79 12.78 -10.89
CA LEU A 635 8.15 14.02 -11.34
C LEU A 635 7.19 14.58 -10.28
N GLN A 636 6.49 13.71 -9.55
CA GLN A 636 5.58 14.10 -8.46
C GLN A 636 6.28 14.49 -7.15
N ASP A 637 7.54 14.12 -6.98
CA ASP A 637 8.34 14.52 -5.80
C ASP A 637 8.81 15.98 -5.86
N GLN A 638 8.56 16.67 -6.99
CA GLN A 638 8.82 18.11 -7.18
C GLN A 638 7.75 18.94 -6.49
#